data_AF-A0A2L1KJH6-F1
#
_entry.id   AF-A0A2L1KJH6-F1
#
_cell.length_a   1.000
_cell.length_b   1.000
_cell.length_c   1.000
_cell.angle_alpha   90.00
_cell.angle_beta   90.00
_cell.angle_gamma   90.00
#
_symmetry.space_group_name_H-M   'P 1'
#
loop_
_entity.id
_entity.type
_entity.pdbx_description
1 polymer ?
#
loop_
_entity_poly.entity_id
_entity_poly.type
_entity_poly.pdbx_seq_one_letter_code
_entity_poly.pdbx_strand_id
1 'polypeptide(L)'
;MTKSNLSGIRLLHVNQDTVEVFPTWEYKLVIDNMAVSVDLQRLMNHQCEPSKKKVDRQQQIARYAQTFRHEMDRKSAHATLYNNFLKFKQYLVWCDQNSLPPFTEATLRQYHNHLWELVLIGSSSVPIWQMLEGHTTGVKERTANYIFSTTEQALTWCGETAFQWGKQLKQLRVGKVESYEAYSENELPEILSRLSSYFFQLAIPLLSDTPPDMVSVEINQTCFDVPLRSSNTKGQAKGAELALDTAFNQAMACGYYLLSYFTAFNTSQLTELCHPIEWREDKTGEYYKLTAFKRRANKEVLSFVGGEIHKKSLQFIQTLIALSLKYTTDANSKLLYWRGRDGNQRSISSILLGKIELSSRLLMLSDKATQSIPYLMSIHSKFTETAPKGFVEFDELKFVDRTLVKRRKTVRRFYNRRTIALSFALLFAIIKANPKNGTNTVNLKNVMLPLKINRTDEVLKVDFSCEDGGQGSFYVDIQYEAFLARVEAYAAFSQREQTSAHYLLPLGSERDAIQWQGLAPNMTSLADYGIRSGEFFVNLASSRFRETAAKLARRKANRTELHISQILNNQYRTVLKHYSEGNHYDNQLIISQGLSVIEKMSKGGSLDQSKAKVATELAIPVIKYDELIGSQASLNGVGMACFQKSLSTEESYHAANATACFDYERCIKCQYAKIINDVEPLYRLLSFLECMEESWLYYPERFSKNLGKAVELYRKAISSSLSPDIIHRAQSKLDTVGRHMLWDNLELSSLGFKGI
;
A
#
# COMPACT_ATOMS: atom_id res chain seq x y z
N MET A 1 -60.41 38.10 -6.73
CA MET A 1 -59.24 37.23 -6.98
C MET A 1 -58.00 38.11 -6.98
N THR A 2 -57.29 38.16 -5.86
CA THR A 2 -56.09 38.98 -5.67
C THR A 2 -54.91 38.34 -6.42
N LYS A 3 -54.32 39.09 -7.36
CA LYS A 3 -53.19 38.65 -8.19
C LYS A 3 -51.92 38.56 -7.33
N SER A 4 -51.28 37.40 -7.31
CA SER A 4 -49.93 37.20 -6.77
C SER A 4 -48.91 37.93 -7.65
N ASN A 5 -48.01 38.71 -7.03
CA ASN A 5 -46.92 39.40 -7.74
C ASN A 5 -45.65 38.55 -7.74
N LEU A 6 -45.04 38.40 -8.92
CA LEU A 6 -43.75 37.74 -9.13
C LEU A 6 -42.64 38.80 -9.09
N SER A 7 -41.67 38.64 -8.18
CA SER A 7 -40.42 39.41 -8.18
C SER A 7 -39.24 38.48 -7.94
N GLY A 8 -38.54 38.07 -9.01
CA GLY A 8 -37.43 37.12 -8.93
C GLY A 8 -37.86 35.69 -8.54
N ILE A 9 -36.95 34.92 -7.90
CA ILE A 9 -37.11 33.49 -7.51
C ILE A 9 -38.13 33.28 -6.36
N ARG A 10 -39.08 34.19 -6.15
CA ARG A 10 -40.03 34.15 -5.03
C ARG A 10 -41.45 34.49 -5.50
N LEU A 11 -42.41 33.65 -5.12
CA LEU A 11 -43.84 33.94 -5.19
C LEU A 11 -44.30 34.41 -3.81
N LEU A 12 -44.94 35.58 -3.77
CA LEU A 12 -45.56 36.15 -2.55
C LEU A 12 -47.08 36.02 -2.66
N HIS A 13 -47.69 35.22 -1.79
CA HIS A 13 -49.14 35.17 -1.63
C HIS A 13 -49.60 36.31 -0.72
N VAL A 14 -50.63 37.04 -1.13
CA VAL A 14 -51.07 38.29 -0.48
C VAL A 14 -51.61 38.09 0.96
N ASN A 15 -51.78 36.85 1.45
CA ASN A 15 -52.37 36.59 2.78
C ASN A 15 -51.74 35.41 3.56
N GLN A 16 -50.50 35.00 3.24
CA GLN A 16 -49.77 34.01 4.03
C GLN A 16 -48.28 34.40 4.09
N ASP A 17 -47.68 34.39 5.29
CA ASP A 17 -46.24 34.64 5.51
C ASP A 17 -45.31 33.57 4.87
N THR A 18 -45.84 32.70 4.02
CA THR A 18 -45.11 31.63 3.33
C THR A 18 -44.60 32.12 1.98
N VAL A 19 -43.31 32.46 1.94
CA VAL A 19 -42.57 32.70 0.69
C VAL A 19 -42.33 31.36 0.00
N GLU A 20 -43.03 31.07 -1.11
CA GLU A 20 -42.66 29.94 -1.97
C GLU A 20 -41.38 30.30 -2.73
N VAL A 21 -40.26 29.73 -2.30
CA VAL A 21 -38.98 29.85 -3.00
C VAL A 21 -38.92 28.73 -4.04
N PHE A 22 -38.76 29.10 -5.32
CA PHE A 22 -38.62 28.11 -6.38
C PHE A 22 -37.40 27.20 -6.10
N PRO A 23 -37.50 25.88 -6.38
CA PRO A 23 -36.40 24.97 -6.15
C PRO A 23 -35.20 25.36 -7.02
N THR A 24 -34.02 25.42 -6.42
CA THR A 24 -32.78 25.46 -7.19
C THR A 24 -32.59 24.06 -7.79
N TRP A 25 -32.51 23.96 -9.12
CA TRP A 25 -32.46 22.66 -9.81
C TRP A 25 -31.04 22.18 -10.08
N GLU A 26 -30.09 23.12 -10.19
CA GLU A 26 -28.69 22.83 -10.50
C GLU A 26 -27.77 23.25 -9.35
N TYR A 27 -26.88 22.35 -8.97
CA TYR A 27 -25.88 22.57 -7.92
C TYR A 27 -24.50 22.23 -8.45
N LYS A 28 -23.50 23.02 -8.03
CA LYS A 28 -22.08 22.68 -8.18
C LYS A 28 -21.55 22.26 -6.81
N LEU A 29 -21.30 20.97 -6.66
CA LEU A 29 -20.74 20.39 -5.46
C LEU A 29 -19.23 20.21 -5.64
N VAL A 30 -18.46 20.41 -4.57
CA VAL A 30 -17.02 20.12 -4.55
C VAL A 30 -16.79 18.84 -3.76
N ILE A 31 -16.30 17.80 -4.42
CA ILE A 31 -16.01 16.48 -3.84
C ILE A 31 -14.57 16.13 -4.21
N ASP A 32 -13.71 15.89 -3.21
CA ASP A 32 -12.30 15.55 -3.42
C ASP A 32 -11.54 16.54 -4.32
N ASN A 33 -11.86 17.84 -4.20
CA ASN A 33 -11.40 18.96 -5.04
C ASN A 33 -11.81 18.89 -6.52
N MET A 34 -12.82 18.09 -6.85
CA MET A 34 -13.41 18.05 -8.18
C MET A 34 -14.79 18.69 -8.12
N ALA A 35 -15.05 19.64 -9.03
CA ALA A 35 -16.38 20.21 -9.20
C ALA A 35 -17.28 19.18 -9.90
N VAL A 36 -18.39 18.85 -9.26
CA VAL A 36 -19.39 17.90 -9.75
C VAL A 36 -20.72 18.63 -9.88
N SER A 37 -21.31 18.60 -11.07
CA SER A 37 -22.64 19.15 -11.27
C SER A 37 -23.72 18.12 -10.89
N VAL A 38 -24.70 18.59 -10.13
CA VAL A 38 -25.92 17.86 -9.80
C VAL A 38 -27.08 18.63 -10.39
N ASP A 39 -27.79 17.99 -11.30
CA ASP A 39 -29.03 18.49 -11.88
C ASP A 39 -30.15 17.60 -11.35
N LEU A 40 -31.02 18.18 -10.55
CA LEU A 40 -32.17 17.52 -9.93
C LEU A 40 -33.35 17.42 -10.90
N GLN A 41 -33.41 18.28 -11.92
CA GLN A 41 -34.52 18.31 -12.86
C GLN A 41 -34.60 17.01 -13.66
N ARG A 42 -33.45 16.41 -13.99
CA ARG A 42 -33.42 15.11 -14.68
C ARG A 42 -34.14 14.00 -13.93
N LEU A 43 -34.31 14.08 -12.61
CA LEU A 43 -35.04 13.06 -11.84
C LEU A 43 -36.51 12.99 -12.26
N MET A 44 -37.07 14.02 -12.91
CA MET A 44 -38.43 14.01 -13.44
C MET A 44 -38.57 13.25 -14.77
N ASN A 45 -37.47 12.94 -15.45
CA ASN A 45 -37.48 12.26 -16.74
C ASN A 45 -37.38 10.74 -16.56
N HIS A 46 -37.93 9.98 -17.52
CA HIS A 46 -37.81 8.52 -17.55
C HIS A 46 -36.34 8.10 -17.62
N GLN A 47 -35.93 7.14 -16.80
CA GLN A 47 -34.54 6.72 -16.57
C GLN A 47 -33.60 7.86 -16.15
N CYS A 48 -34.16 8.95 -15.64
CA CYS A 48 -33.43 10.14 -15.21
C CYS A 48 -32.54 10.76 -16.31
N GLU A 49 -32.96 10.66 -17.58
CA GLU A 49 -32.27 11.23 -18.75
C GLU A 49 -33.03 12.45 -19.28
N PRO A 50 -32.40 13.62 -19.41
CA PRO A 50 -33.07 14.84 -19.88
C PRO A 50 -33.73 14.72 -21.26
N SER A 51 -33.21 13.85 -22.13
CA SER A 51 -33.75 13.59 -23.47
C SER A 51 -35.05 12.77 -23.48
N LYS A 52 -35.36 12.05 -22.39
CA LYS A 52 -36.53 11.19 -22.29
C LYS A 52 -37.73 11.97 -21.74
N LYS A 53 -38.95 11.47 -22.02
CA LYS A 53 -40.19 12.11 -21.56
C LYS A 53 -40.26 12.25 -20.04
N LYS A 54 -40.93 13.30 -19.55
CA LYS A 54 -41.24 13.45 -18.13
C LYS A 54 -42.22 12.37 -17.70
N VAL A 55 -42.04 11.87 -16.47
CA VAL A 55 -42.91 10.88 -15.83
C VAL A 55 -43.68 11.56 -14.70
N ASP A 56 -44.81 10.98 -14.32
CA ASP A 56 -45.66 11.48 -13.23
C ASP A 56 -44.99 11.28 -11.86
N ARG A 57 -44.07 12.20 -11.53
CA ARG A 57 -43.36 12.29 -10.24
C ARG A 57 -42.93 13.69 -9.85
N GLN A 58 -43.47 14.72 -10.52
CA GLN A 58 -42.97 16.10 -10.40
C GLN A 58 -43.12 16.65 -8.99
N GLN A 59 -44.24 16.36 -8.33
CA GLN A 59 -44.53 16.85 -6.98
C GLN A 59 -43.53 16.31 -5.95
N GLN A 60 -43.23 15.01 -6.00
CA GLN A 60 -42.27 14.35 -5.14
C GLN A 60 -40.85 14.89 -5.36
N ILE A 61 -40.46 15.08 -6.62
CA ILE A 61 -39.14 15.64 -6.95
C ILE A 61 -39.01 17.11 -6.53
N ALA A 62 -40.08 17.90 -6.58
CA ALA A 62 -40.08 19.27 -6.07
C ALA A 62 -39.83 19.30 -4.55
N ARG A 63 -40.48 18.41 -3.78
CA ARG A 63 -40.24 18.26 -2.33
C ARG A 63 -38.81 17.81 -2.01
N TYR A 64 -38.30 16.85 -2.79
CA TYR A 64 -36.91 16.41 -2.70
C TYR A 64 -35.94 17.59 -2.90
N ALA A 65 -36.17 18.41 -3.93
CA ALA A 65 -35.32 19.57 -4.23
C ALA A 65 -35.36 20.65 -3.14
N GLN A 66 -36.53 20.90 -2.54
CA GLN A 66 -36.65 21.81 -1.39
C GLN A 66 -35.85 21.32 -0.18
N THR A 67 -35.93 20.02 0.13
CA THR A 67 -35.20 19.44 1.26
C THR A 67 -33.69 19.40 0.98
N PHE A 68 -33.29 19.08 -0.25
CA PHE A 68 -31.90 19.12 -0.70
C PHE A 68 -31.29 20.52 -0.51
N ARG A 69 -32.02 21.57 -0.88
CA ARG A 69 -31.61 22.96 -0.64
C ARG A 69 -31.44 23.26 0.85
N HIS A 70 -32.41 22.87 1.67
CA HIS A 70 -32.33 23.11 3.10
C HIS A 70 -31.13 22.41 3.76
N GLU A 71 -30.78 21.20 3.30
CA GLU A 71 -29.57 20.51 3.74
C GLU A 71 -28.27 21.19 3.26
N MET A 72 -28.28 21.76 2.05
CA MET A 72 -27.18 22.64 1.59
C MET A 72 -27.02 23.86 2.50
N ASP A 73 -28.13 24.51 2.87
CA ASP A 73 -28.12 25.70 3.75
C ASP A 73 -27.62 25.35 5.16
N ARG A 74 -27.89 24.12 5.63
CA ARG A 74 -27.34 23.54 6.87
C ARG A 74 -25.86 23.15 6.81
N LYS A 75 -25.19 23.40 5.68
CA LYS A 75 -23.79 23.05 5.44
C LYS A 75 -23.53 21.53 5.55
N SER A 76 -24.51 20.71 5.17
CA SER A 76 -24.31 19.27 5.01
C SER A 76 -23.20 18.99 4.01
N ALA A 77 -22.39 17.96 4.26
CA ALA A 77 -21.23 17.67 3.42
C ALA A 77 -21.65 17.37 1.97
N HIS A 78 -20.98 18.01 1.00
CA HIS A 78 -21.25 17.82 -0.43
C HIS A 78 -21.25 16.34 -0.86
N ALA A 79 -20.33 15.53 -0.33
CA ALA A 79 -20.26 14.11 -0.62
C ALA A 79 -21.52 13.34 -0.13
N THR A 80 -22.10 13.72 1.01
CA THR A 80 -23.33 13.10 1.54
C THR A 80 -24.51 13.40 0.64
N LEU A 81 -24.66 14.67 0.23
CA LEU A 81 -25.74 15.11 -0.66
C LEU A 81 -25.63 14.46 -2.04
N TYR A 82 -24.43 14.41 -2.59
CA TYR A 82 -24.17 13.75 -3.86
C TYR A 82 -24.49 12.25 -3.81
N ASN A 83 -24.08 11.56 -2.73
CA ASN A 83 -24.39 10.15 -2.57
C ASN A 83 -25.89 9.91 -2.42
N ASN A 84 -26.61 10.77 -1.68
CA ASN A 84 -28.07 10.70 -1.59
C ASN A 84 -28.72 10.83 -2.97
N PHE A 85 -28.36 11.86 -3.73
CA PHE A 85 -28.81 12.06 -5.10
C PHE A 85 -28.51 10.85 -6.01
N LEU A 86 -27.28 10.32 -5.95
CA LEU A 86 -26.86 9.21 -6.80
C LEU A 86 -27.64 7.92 -6.50
N LYS A 87 -27.86 7.60 -5.22
CA LYS A 87 -28.63 6.40 -4.82
C LYS A 87 -30.11 6.54 -5.13
N PHE A 88 -30.67 7.73 -4.95
CA PHE A 88 -32.03 8.00 -5.34
C PHE A 88 -32.22 7.89 -6.85
N LYS A 89 -31.31 8.46 -7.65
CA LYS A 89 -31.29 8.29 -9.10
C LYS A 89 -31.25 6.81 -9.50
N GLN A 90 -30.38 6.00 -8.88
CA GLN A 90 -30.26 4.57 -9.15
C GLN A 90 -31.57 3.82 -8.87
N TYR A 91 -32.24 4.14 -7.76
CA TYR A 91 -33.55 3.58 -7.42
C TYR A 91 -34.63 3.94 -8.46
N LEU A 92 -34.71 5.22 -8.87
CA LEU A 92 -35.68 5.65 -9.87
C LEU A 92 -35.45 4.97 -11.24
N VAL A 93 -34.19 4.82 -11.66
CA VAL A 93 -33.85 4.09 -12.89
C VAL A 93 -34.27 2.63 -12.79
N TRP A 94 -34.04 1.97 -11.65
CA TRP A 94 -34.47 0.59 -11.43
C TRP A 94 -35.99 0.45 -11.45
N CYS A 95 -36.73 1.38 -10.85
CA CYS A 95 -38.20 1.40 -10.91
C CYS A 95 -38.69 1.55 -12.35
N ASP A 96 -38.09 2.48 -13.10
CA ASP A 96 -38.42 2.75 -14.51
C ASP A 96 -38.15 1.53 -15.40
N GLN A 97 -37.08 0.77 -15.15
CA GLN A 97 -36.74 -0.47 -15.88
C GLN A 97 -37.72 -1.62 -15.60
N ASN A 98 -38.24 -1.70 -14.38
CA ASN A 98 -39.20 -2.74 -13.97
C ASN A 98 -40.67 -2.28 -14.11
N SER A 99 -40.92 -1.09 -14.65
CA SER A 99 -42.25 -0.48 -14.77
C SER A 99 -43.01 -0.40 -13.43
N LEU A 100 -42.30 -0.10 -12.34
CA LEU A 100 -42.85 -0.02 -10.98
C LEU A 100 -43.07 1.44 -10.53
N PRO A 101 -44.15 1.75 -9.78
CA PRO A 101 -44.38 3.08 -9.23
C PRO A 101 -43.41 3.37 -8.06
N PRO A 102 -42.54 4.40 -8.15
CA PRO A 102 -41.40 4.56 -7.23
C PRO A 102 -41.76 4.99 -5.80
N PHE A 103 -42.94 5.54 -5.53
CA PHE A 103 -43.32 6.08 -4.22
C PHE A 103 -44.37 5.22 -3.52
N THR A 104 -44.16 3.91 -3.50
CA THR A 104 -45.07 2.98 -2.84
C THR A 104 -44.30 2.03 -1.94
N GLU A 105 -44.96 1.58 -0.89
CA GLU A 105 -44.42 0.55 0.00
C GLU A 105 -44.07 -0.71 -0.79
N ALA A 106 -44.96 -1.19 -1.67
CA ALA A 106 -44.76 -2.39 -2.47
C ALA A 106 -43.48 -2.34 -3.31
N THR A 107 -43.20 -1.22 -3.98
CA THR A 107 -41.97 -1.05 -4.77
C THR A 107 -40.72 -1.01 -3.90
N LEU A 108 -40.78 -0.34 -2.74
CA LEU A 108 -39.65 -0.32 -1.82
C LEU A 108 -39.32 -1.72 -1.29
N ARG A 109 -40.35 -2.54 -1.01
CA ARG A 109 -40.17 -3.95 -0.61
C ARG A 109 -39.55 -4.79 -1.73
N GLN A 110 -39.97 -4.60 -2.97
CA GLN A 110 -39.35 -5.26 -4.13
C GLN A 110 -37.89 -4.84 -4.31
N TYR A 111 -37.59 -3.56 -4.17
CA TYR A 111 -36.21 -3.07 -4.23
C TYR A 111 -35.34 -3.63 -3.10
N HIS A 112 -35.89 -3.75 -1.90
CA HIS A 112 -35.22 -4.42 -0.78
C HIS A 112 -34.89 -5.88 -1.12
N ASN A 113 -35.84 -6.63 -1.68
CA ASN A 113 -35.62 -8.03 -2.08
C ASN A 113 -34.56 -8.13 -3.18
N HIS A 114 -34.59 -7.24 -4.17
CA HIS A 114 -33.55 -7.15 -5.20
C HIS A 114 -32.16 -6.90 -4.60
N LEU A 115 -32.05 -5.99 -3.62
CA LEU A 115 -30.79 -5.78 -2.90
C LEU A 115 -30.35 -7.04 -2.15
N TRP A 116 -31.29 -7.84 -1.64
CA TRP A 116 -31.01 -9.09 -0.96
C TRP A 116 -30.55 -10.21 -1.89
N GLU A 117 -31.15 -10.34 -3.07
CA GLU A 117 -30.66 -11.22 -4.14
C GLU A 117 -29.21 -10.86 -4.50
N LEU A 118 -28.90 -9.58 -4.60
CA LEU A 118 -27.54 -9.11 -4.84
C LEU A 118 -26.59 -9.41 -3.67
N VAL A 119 -27.09 -9.46 -2.44
CA VAL A 119 -26.30 -9.92 -1.28
C VAL A 119 -26.04 -11.42 -1.35
N LEU A 120 -27.03 -12.21 -1.76
CA LEU A 120 -26.90 -13.66 -1.93
C LEU A 120 -25.92 -14.05 -3.04
N ILE A 121 -25.87 -13.26 -4.14
CA ILE A 121 -24.84 -13.44 -5.19
C ILE A 121 -23.43 -13.23 -4.62
N GLY A 122 -23.26 -12.34 -3.65
CA GLY A 122 -21.99 -12.09 -2.98
C GLY A 122 -20.99 -11.28 -3.81
N SER A 123 -20.05 -10.62 -3.13
CA SER A 123 -18.90 -9.99 -3.81
C SER A 123 -17.83 -11.04 -4.05
N SER A 124 -17.49 -11.30 -5.31
CA SER A 124 -16.38 -12.20 -5.63
C SER A 124 -15.04 -11.59 -5.21
N SER A 125 -14.20 -12.41 -4.56
CA SER A 125 -12.80 -12.11 -4.27
C SER A 125 -11.87 -12.41 -5.46
N VAL A 126 -12.41 -13.06 -6.50
CA VAL A 126 -11.67 -13.43 -7.70
C VAL A 126 -11.32 -12.17 -8.51
N PRO A 127 -10.06 -11.98 -8.92
CA PRO A 127 -9.67 -10.90 -9.81
C PRO A 127 -10.51 -10.85 -11.09
N ILE A 128 -10.82 -9.66 -11.62
CA ILE A 128 -11.71 -9.53 -12.80
C ILE A 128 -11.19 -10.35 -13.98
N TRP A 129 -9.88 -10.35 -14.19
CA TRP A 129 -9.25 -11.04 -15.31
C TRP A 129 -9.34 -12.57 -15.25
N GLN A 130 -9.68 -13.15 -14.10
CA GLN A 130 -9.97 -14.58 -13.96
C GLN A 130 -11.46 -14.91 -14.15
N MET A 131 -12.32 -13.89 -14.25
CA MET A 131 -13.77 -14.11 -14.36
C MET A 131 -14.20 -14.45 -15.79
N LEU A 132 -15.25 -15.27 -15.86
CA LEU A 132 -15.94 -15.58 -17.11
C LEU A 132 -16.86 -14.42 -17.52
N GLU A 133 -17.06 -14.25 -18.82
CA GLU A 133 -18.04 -13.30 -19.34
C GLU A 133 -19.45 -13.69 -18.87
N GLY A 134 -20.28 -12.69 -18.58
CA GLY A 134 -21.62 -12.91 -18.02
C GLY A 134 -21.63 -13.13 -16.50
N HIS A 135 -20.48 -13.16 -15.83
CA HIS A 135 -20.44 -13.27 -14.38
C HIS A 135 -21.03 -12.01 -13.72
N THR A 136 -22.11 -12.19 -12.95
CA THR A 136 -22.74 -11.12 -12.18
C THR A 136 -22.11 -11.01 -10.79
N THR A 137 -21.77 -9.79 -10.39
CA THR A 137 -21.23 -9.49 -9.07
C THR A 137 -22.30 -8.96 -8.13
N GLY A 138 -22.36 -9.53 -6.94
CA GLY A 138 -23.23 -9.09 -5.87
C GLY A 138 -22.72 -7.86 -5.15
N VAL A 139 -23.33 -7.57 -4.00
CA VAL A 139 -22.84 -6.54 -3.06
C VAL A 139 -22.70 -7.11 -1.67
N LYS A 140 -21.78 -6.52 -0.91
CA LYS A 140 -21.72 -6.75 0.53
C LYS A 140 -23.03 -6.29 1.18
N GLU A 141 -23.51 -7.04 2.17
CA GLU A 141 -24.73 -6.73 2.93
C GLU A 141 -24.74 -5.30 3.49
N ARG A 142 -23.59 -4.84 3.99
CA ARG A 142 -23.38 -3.46 4.44
C ARG A 142 -23.62 -2.43 3.34
N THR A 143 -23.15 -2.71 2.13
CA THR A 143 -23.31 -1.82 0.97
C THR A 143 -24.78 -1.79 0.56
N ALA A 144 -25.47 -2.93 0.57
CA ALA A 144 -26.91 -2.99 0.37
C ALA A 144 -27.64 -2.16 1.43
N ASN A 145 -27.29 -2.28 2.71
CA ASN A 145 -27.86 -1.47 3.79
C ASN A 145 -27.66 0.03 3.55
N TYR A 146 -26.45 0.44 3.16
CA TYR A 146 -26.17 1.84 2.86
C TYR A 146 -26.98 2.36 1.67
N ILE A 147 -27.12 1.57 0.60
CA ILE A 147 -27.95 1.91 -0.55
C ILE A 147 -29.40 2.07 -0.09
N PHE A 148 -29.94 1.07 0.62
CA PHE A 148 -31.32 1.04 1.08
C PHE A 148 -31.64 2.21 2.01
N SER A 149 -30.84 2.44 3.06
CA SER A 149 -31.07 3.53 4.02
C SER A 149 -31.00 4.91 3.37
N THR A 150 -30.14 5.06 2.36
CA THR A 150 -30.04 6.31 1.60
C THR A 150 -31.26 6.51 0.70
N THR A 151 -31.77 5.43 0.10
CA THR A 151 -33.02 5.44 -0.66
C THR A 151 -34.22 5.76 0.24
N GLU A 152 -34.33 5.18 1.43
CA GLU A 152 -35.37 5.52 2.42
C GLU A 152 -35.33 7.00 2.80
N GLN A 153 -34.14 7.54 3.04
CA GLN A 153 -33.97 8.96 3.33
C GLN A 153 -34.45 9.83 2.15
N ALA A 154 -34.08 9.48 0.92
CA ALA A 154 -34.50 10.22 -0.27
C ALA A 154 -36.02 10.16 -0.50
N LEU A 155 -36.65 9.01 -0.27
CA LEU A 155 -38.12 8.89 -0.32
C LEU A 155 -38.80 9.70 0.78
N THR A 156 -38.19 9.76 1.97
CA THR A 156 -38.66 10.62 3.05
C THR A 156 -38.58 12.09 2.67
N TRP A 157 -37.51 12.51 1.95
CA TRP A 157 -37.41 13.88 1.40
C TRP A 157 -38.47 14.17 0.31
N CYS A 158 -39.03 13.14 -0.31
CA CYS A 158 -40.17 13.27 -1.23
C CYS A 158 -41.52 13.41 -0.49
N GLY A 159 -41.53 13.28 0.84
CA GLY A 159 -42.73 13.33 1.69
C GLY A 159 -43.36 11.97 1.98
N GLU A 160 -42.67 10.86 1.67
CA GLU A 160 -43.16 9.51 1.94
C GLU A 160 -42.79 9.01 3.34
N THR A 161 -43.53 8.05 3.89
CA THR A 161 -43.24 7.41 5.20
C THR A 161 -42.28 6.23 5.08
N ALA A 162 -41.27 6.33 4.20
CA ALA A 162 -40.40 5.21 3.81
C ALA A 162 -39.68 4.51 4.99
N PHE A 163 -39.27 5.26 6.01
CA PHE A 163 -38.68 4.66 7.23
C PHE A 163 -39.64 3.73 7.98
N GLN A 164 -40.95 3.99 7.95
CA GLN A 164 -41.94 3.11 8.58
C GLN A 164 -42.11 1.81 7.78
N TRP A 165 -42.10 1.91 6.45
CA TRP A 165 -42.12 0.76 5.55
C TRP A 165 -40.90 -0.16 5.77
N GLY A 166 -39.71 0.42 5.86
CA GLY A 166 -38.47 -0.35 6.06
C GLY A 166 -38.37 -1.06 7.40
N LYS A 167 -38.96 -0.52 8.47
CA LYS A 167 -38.99 -1.19 9.80
C LYS A 167 -39.66 -2.56 9.78
N GLN A 168 -40.55 -2.80 8.83
CA GLN A 168 -41.26 -4.08 8.67
C GLN A 168 -40.47 -5.11 7.86
N LEU A 169 -39.31 -4.74 7.33
CA LEU A 169 -38.46 -5.60 6.51
C LEU A 169 -37.34 -6.22 7.33
N LYS A 170 -36.85 -7.36 6.86
CA LYS A 170 -35.67 -8.00 7.42
C LYS A 170 -34.49 -7.02 7.34
N GLN A 171 -33.88 -6.71 8.47
CA GLN A 171 -32.79 -5.74 8.50
C GLN A 171 -31.55 -6.27 7.75
N LEU A 172 -31.08 -5.46 6.81
CA LEU A 172 -29.78 -5.61 6.16
C LEU A 172 -28.70 -5.33 7.22
N ARG A 173 -27.89 -6.33 7.59
CA ARG A 173 -26.88 -6.14 8.63
C ARG A 173 -25.80 -5.19 8.14
N VAL A 174 -25.35 -4.33 9.05
CA VAL A 174 -24.16 -3.49 8.83
C VAL A 174 -22.88 -4.34 8.68
N GLY A 175 -22.94 -5.64 9.01
CA GLY A 175 -21.86 -6.61 8.90
C GLY A 175 -20.66 -6.33 9.83
N LYS A 176 -19.77 -7.32 9.94
CA LYS A 176 -18.37 -7.05 10.29
C LYS A 176 -17.70 -6.47 9.04
N VAL A 177 -16.86 -5.45 9.23
CA VAL A 177 -16.08 -4.91 8.11
C VAL A 177 -14.87 -5.82 8.01
N GLU A 178 -14.70 -6.46 6.85
CA GLU A 178 -13.43 -7.10 6.52
C GLU A 178 -12.32 -6.07 6.70
N SER A 179 -11.37 -6.39 7.56
CA SER A 179 -10.25 -5.50 7.79
C SER A 179 -9.40 -5.40 6.53
N TYR A 180 -8.78 -4.24 6.36
CA TYR A 180 -7.82 -4.06 5.29
C TYR A 180 -6.68 -5.04 5.49
N GLU A 181 -6.06 -5.49 4.42
CA GLU A 181 -4.90 -6.37 4.52
C GLU A 181 -3.66 -5.55 4.91
N ALA A 182 -2.92 -5.99 5.93
CA ALA A 182 -1.62 -5.39 6.24
C ALA A 182 -0.65 -5.55 5.05
N TYR A 183 0.38 -4.71 4.98
CA TYR A 183 1.50 -5.00 4.10
C TYR A 183 2.24 -6.24 4.60
N SER A 184 2.76 -7.02 3.66
CA SER A 184 3.59 -8.18 3.98
C SER A 184 4.96 -7.76 4.50
N GLU A 185 5.72 -8.74 4.98
CA GLU A 185 7.11 -8.56 5.40
C GLU A 185 8.05 -8.20 4.24
N ASN A 186 7.66 -8.54 3.00
CA ASN A 186 8.40 -8.21 1.79
C ASN A 186 8.01 -6.81 1.25
N GLU A 187 6.71 -6.50 1.21
CA GLU A 187 6.20 -5.23 0.70
C GLU A 187 6.62 -4.05 1.60
N LEU A 188 6.54 -4.19 2.94
CA LEU A 188 6.70 -3.07 3.86
C LEU A 188 8.11 -2.42 3.81
N PRO A 189 9.23 -3.17 3.92
CA PRO A 189 10.57 -2.56 3.86
C PRO A 189 10.82 -1.84 2.54
N GLU A 190 10.35 -2.40 1.42
CA GLU A 190 10.48 -1.79 0.11
C GLU A 190 9.67 -0.50 0.00
N ILE A 191 8.42 -0.51 0.47
CA ILE A 191 7.57 0.69 0.51
C ILE A 191 8.25 1.80 1.31
N LEU A 192 8.72 1.50 2.52
CA LEU A 192 9.34 2.49 3.40
C LEU A 192 10.65 3.01 2.82
N SER A 193 11.49 2.13 2.27
CA SER A 193 12.76 2.51 1.65
C SER A 193 12.53 3.43 0.45
N ARG A 194 11.66 3.05 -0.49
CA ARG A 194 11.40 3.82 -1.71
C ARG A 194 10.69 5.14 -1.42
N LEU A 195 9.67 5.15 -0.56
CA LEU A 195 8.98 6.38 -0.19
C LEU A 195 9.89 7.34 0.60
N SER A 196 10.69 6.83 1.54
CA SER A 196 11.60 7.67 2.32
C SER A 196 12.69 8.27 1.44
N SER A 197 13.33 7.45 0.60
CA SER A 197 14.37 7.91 -0.32
C SER A 197 13.81 8.98 -1.28
N TYR A 198 12.67 8.69 -1.90
CA TYR A 198 12.03 9.63 -2.82
C TYR A 198 11.60 10.93 -2.13
N PHE A 199 11.05 10.83 -0.92
CA PHE A 199 10.66 12.01 -0.14
C PHE A 199 11.84 12.94 0.13
N PHE A 200 12.96 12.44 0.65
CA PHE A 200 14.10 13.29 1.01
C PHE A 200 14.78 13.88 -0.23
N GLN A 201 14.92 13.11 -1.30
CA GLN A 201 15.49 13.59 -2.56
C GLN A 201 14.64 14.69 -3.21
N LEU A 202 13.32 14.66 -3.03
CA LEU A 202 12.45 15.75 -3.46
C LEU A 202 12.46 16.93 -2.49
N ALA A 203 12.35 16.66 -1.18
CA ALA A 203 12.15 17.69 -0.16
C ALA A 203 13.39 18.56 0.06
N ILE A 204 14.60 17.98 0.08
CA ILE A 204 15.82 18.71 0.40
C ILE A 204 16.12 19.80 -0.65
N PRO A 205 16.10 19.52 -1.98
CA PRO A 205 16.28 20.57 -2.99
C PRO A 205 15.15 21.60 -2.99
N LEU A 206 13.92 21.22 -2.62
CA LEU A 206 12.82 22.17 -2.46
C LEU A 206 13.04 23.11 -1.26
N LEU A 207 13.84 22.73 -0.28
CA LEU A 207 14.16 23.53 0.89
C LEU A 207 15.27 24.57 0.64
N SER A 208 16.04 24.50 -0.46
CA SER A 208 17.05 25.52 -0.78
C SER A 208 16.44 26.87 -1.18
N ASP A 209 17.10 27.98 -0.86
CA ASP A 209 16.60 29.34 -1.19
C ASP A 209 16.35 29.54 -2.68
N THR A 210 17.17 28.91 -3.51
CA THR A 210 17.05 28.82 -4.97
C THR A 210 16.77 27.38 -5.39
N PRO A 211 15.50 26.93 -5.37
CA PRO A 211 15.16 25.57 -5.76
C PRO A 211 15.36 25.40 -7.27
N PRO A 212 15.89 24.25 -7.74
CA PRO A 212 16.10 24.01 -9.15
C PRO A 212 14.75 23.82 -9.89
N ASP A 213 14.73 24.12 -11.18
CA ASP A 213 13.53 23.93 -12.02
C ASP A 213 13.15 22.44 -12.15
N MET A 214 14.14 21.56 -12.08
CA MET A 214 14.03 20.11 -12.10
C MET A 214 14.81 19.53 -10.91
N VAL A 215 14.21 18.58 -10.20
CA VAL A 215 14.86 17.84 -9.12
C VAL A 215 15.29 16.48 -9.64
N SER A 216 16.59 16.24 -9.70
CA SER A 216 17.14 14.92 -10.06
C SER A 216 17.01 13.95 -8.90
N VAL A 217 16.46 12.78 -9.19
CA VAL A 217 16.19 11.72 -8.22
C VAL A 217 16.82 10.43 -8.71
N GLU A 218 17.49 9.72 -7.81
CA GLU A 218 18.01 8.38 -8.01
C GLU A 218 17.21 7.34 -7.21
N ILE A 219 16.66 6.33 -7.89
CA ILE A 219 16.06 5.15 -7.26
C ILE A 219 16.55 3.91 -7.99
N ASN A 220 17.05 2.93 -7.24
CA ASN A 220 17.60 1.68 -7.78
C ASN A 220 18.61 1.95 -8.91
N GLN A 221 19.59 2.83 -8.66
CA GLN A 221 20.66 3.17 -9.62
C GLN A 221 20.14 3.79 -10.93
N THR A 222 18.91 4.30 -10.93
CA THR A 222 18.30 4.96 -12.09
C THR A 222 17.98 6.40 -11.72
N CYS A 223 18.60 7.33 -12.45
CA CYS A 223 18.36 8.75 -12.29
C CYS A 223 17.22 9.24 -13.21
N PHE A 224 16.35 10.09 -12.67
CA PHE A 224 15.32 10.79 -13.43
C PHE A 224 14.95 12.12 -12.80
N ASP A 225 14.45 13.04 -13.62
CA ASP A 225 14.10 14.39 -13.17
C ASP A 225 12.62 14.54 -12.88
N VAL A 226 12.33 15.32 -11.84
CA VAL A 226 10.98 15.65 -11.40
C VAL A 226 10.80 17.17 -11.45
N PRO A 227 9.82 17.69 -12.21
CA PRO A 227 9.69 19.12 -12.41
C PRO A 227 9.16 19.84 -11.17
N LEU A 228 9.64 21.06 -10.93
CA LEU A 228 9.10 21.96 -9.90
C LEU A 228 7.73 22.51 -10.31
N ARG A 229 7.55 22.80 -11.61
CA ARG A 229 6.32 23.32 -12.22
C ARG A 229 5.83 22.36 -13.30
N SER A 230 4.53 22.08 -13.34
CA SER A 230 3.99 21.16 -14.34
C SER A 230 4.11 21.75 -15.74
N SER A 231 4.72 20.98 -16.65
CA SER A 231 4.84 21.28 -18.08
C SER A 231 3.65 20.75 -18.90
N ASN A 232 2.76 19.96 -18.29
CA ASN A 232 1.70 19.26 -19.01
C ASN A 232 0.44 20.12 -19.23
N THR A 233 0.19 20.46 -20.50
CA THR A 233 -1.09 20.96 -21.01
C THR A 233 -1.96 19.87 -21.63
N LYS A 234 -1.38 18.71 -21.98
CA LYS A 234 -2.08 17.58 -22.62
C LYS A 234 -2.49 16.54 -21.58
N GLY A 235 -3.79 16.25 -21.51
CA GLY A 235 -4.37 15.33 -20.52
C GLY A 235 -5.14 16.01 -19.40
N GLN A 236 -5.74 17.17 -19.67
CA GLN A 236 -6.73 17.78 -18.79
C GLN A 236 -7.82 16.72 -18.47
N ALA A 237 -7.88 16.24 -17.24
CA ALA A 237 -9.19 15.87 -16.72
C ALA A 237 -9.97 17.19 -16.71
N LYS A 238 -11.04 17.30 -17.51
CA LYS A 238 -11.95 18.46 -17.46
C LYS A 238 -12.24 18.77 -15.98
N GLY A 239 -11.71 19.89 -15.48
CA GLY A 239 -11.93 20.36 -14.10
C GLY A 239 -10.84 20.08 -13.06
N ALA A 240 -9.70 19.44 -13.38
CA ALA A 240 -8.58 19.31 -12.43
C ALA A 240 -7.56 20.43 -12.61
N GLU A 241 -7.67 21.49 -11.82
CA GLU A 241 -6.71 22.61 -11.78
C GLU A 241 -5.38 22.26 -11.05
N LEU A 242 -5.14 20.99 -10.72
CA LEU A 242 -4.01 20.52 -9.90
C LEU A 242 -2.92 19.86 -10.75
N ALA A 243 -1.67 20.18 -10.44
CA ALA A 243 -0.46 19.68 -11.07
C ALA A 243 0.17 18.56 -10.21
N LEU A 244 -0.32 17.32 -10.35
CA LEU A 244 0.09 16.19 -9.50
C LEU A 244 1.52 15.68 -9.76
N ASP A 245 2.11 16.06 -10.90
CA ASP A 245 3.44 15.67 -11.34
C ASP A 245 4.57 16.52 -10.74
N THR A 246 4.27 17.58 -10.00
CA THR A 246 5.29 18.46 -9.41
C THR A 246 6.02 17.81 -8.24
N ALA A 247 7.31 18.15 -8.07
CA ALA A 247 8.15 17.68 -6.98
C ALA A 247 7.49 17.90 -5.60
N PHE A 248 6.90 19.07 -5.37
CA PHE A 248 6.21 19.38 -4.12
C PHE A 248 5.01 18.46 -3.85
N ASN A 249 4.12 18.28 -4.83
CA ASN A 249 2.94 17.43 -4.65
C ASN A 249 3.34 15.96 -4.51
N GLN A 250 4.37 15.49 -5.22
CA GLN A 250 4.88 14.13 -5.04
C GLN A 250 5.53 13.93 -3.66
N ALA A 251 6.27 14.93 -3.14
CA ALA A 251 6.82 14.90 -1.79
C ALA A 251 5.71 14.88 -0.71
N MET A 252 4.66 15.69 -0.87
CA MET A 252 3.51 15.70 0.04
C MET A 252 2.75 14.37 0.04
N ALA A 253 2.64 13.70 -1.11
CA ALA A 253 2.07 12.36 -1.21
C ALA A 253 2.90 11.31 -0.47
N CYS A 254 4.24 11.37 -0.58
CA CYS A 254 5.14 10.52 0.20
C CYS A 254 5.01 10.80 1.69
N GLY A 255 4.97 12.08 2.08
CA GLY A 255 4.75 12.54 3.44
C GLY A 255 3.47 11.98 4.04
N TYR A 256 2.37 11.98 3.27
CA TYR A 256 1.10 11.38 3.70
C TYR A 256 1.23 9.89 4.04
N TYR A 257 1.87 9.09 3.19
CA TYR A 257 2.01 7.64 3.40
C TYR A 257 3.01 7.30 4.52
N LEU A 258 4.15 7.99 4.57
CA LEU A 258 5.13 7.83 5.65
C LEU A 258 4.54 8.24 7.01
N LEU A 259 3.81 9.35 7.06
CA LEU A 259 3.12 9.78 8.28
C LEU A 259 2.03 8.77 8.69
N SER A 260 1.34 8.15 7.72
CA SER A 260 0.41 7.05 7.99
C SER A 260 1.09 5.87 8.69
N TYR A 261 2.32 5.54 8.30
CA TYR A 261 3.12 4.49 8.94
C TYR A 261 3.52 4.87 10.38
N PHE A 262 4.09 6.06 10.57
CA PHE A 262 4.61 6.48 11.88
C PHE A 262 3.50 6.77 12.92
N THR A 263 2.32 7.21 12.48
CA THR A 263 1.23 7.62 13.39
C THR A 263 0.07 6.64 13.47
N ALA A 264 0.00 5.69 12.52
CA ALA A 264 -1.18 4.86 12.28
C ALA A 264 -2.49 5.64 12.08
N PHE A 265 -2.46 6.95 11.81
CA PHE A 265 -3.66 7.78 11.65
C PHE A 265 -4.48 7.39 10.41
N ASN A 266 -5.80 7.59 10.51
CA ASN A 266 -6.71 7.45 9.38
C ASN A 266 -6.62 8.67 8.45
N THR A 267 -7.14 8.54 7.23
CA THR A 267 -7.16 9.62 6.23
C THR A 267 -7.65 10.95 6.79
N SER A 268 -8.80 10.99 7.49
CA SER A 268 -9.34 12.26 8.00
C SER A 268 -8.40 12.93 9.01
N GLN A 269 -7.78 12.13 9.89
CA GLN A 269 -6.86 12.61 10.91
C GLN A 269 -5.62 13.22 10.24
N LEU A 270 -5.03 12.53 9.26
CA LEU A 270 -3.87 13.01 8.51
C LEU A 270 -4.15 14.31 7.74
N THR A 271 -5.33 14.44 7.13
CA THR A 271 -5.70 15.61 6.32
C THR A 271 -6.13 16.83 7.14
N GLU A 272 -6.36 16.65 8.44
CA GLU A 272 -6.77 17.71 9.37
C GLU A 272 -5.63 18.16 10.29
N LEU A 273 -4.44 17.57 10.18
CA LEU A 273 -3.26 18.06 10.90
C LEU A 273 -2.91 19.48 10.43
N CYS A 274 -2.71 20.37 11.40
CA CYS A 274 -2.35 21.76 11.17
C CYS A 274 -1.08 22.13 11.94
N HIS A 275 -0.40 23.17 11.47
CA HIS A 275 0.63 23.87 12.24
C HIS A 275 0.00 24.72 13.35
N PRO A 276 0.78 25.10 14.38
CA PRO A 276 2.13 24.60 14.69
C PRO A 276 2.09 23.17 15.26
N ILE A 277 3.13 22.37 14.96
CA ILE A 277 3.30 21.04 15.55
C ILE A 277 4.14 21.18 16.82
N GLU A 278 3.63 20.66 17.96
CA GLU A 278 4.32 20.72 19.25
C GLU A 278 5.60 19.85 19.23
N TRP A 279 6.75 20.47 19.48
CA TRP A 279 8.01 19.77 19.79
C TRP A 279 8.13 19.58 21.30
N ARG A 280 8.64 18.42 21.73
CA ARG A 280 8.92 18.10 23.13
C ARG A 280 10.20 17.26 23.24
N GLU A 281 10.83 17.37 24.40
CA GLU A 281 12.03 16.61 24.76
C GLU A 281 11.82 16.01 26.15
N ASP A 282 11.97 14.69 26.26
CA ASP A 282 11.98 13.98 27.53
C ASP A 282 13.27 13.14 27.66
N LYS A 283 13.43 12.43 28.79
CA LYS A 283 14.52 11.48 29.05
C LYS A 283 14.69 10.36 28.00
N THR A 284 13.74 10.19 27.08
CA THR A 284 13.73 9.15 26.03
C THR A 284 14.04 9.68 24.64
N GLY A 285 14.41 10.97 24.54
CA GLY A 285 14.78 11.67 23.31
C GLY A 285 13.76 12.72 22.86
N GLU A 286 14.05 13.36 21.73
CA GLU A 286 13.20 14.39 21.11
C GLU A 286 12.06 13.80 20.29
N TYR A 287 10.86 14.37 20.41
CA TYR A 287 9.70 13.94 19.64
C TYR A 287 8.73 15.08 19.29
N TYR A 288 8.02 14.91 18.18
CA TYR A 288 6.92 15.79 17.78
C TYR A 288 5.59 15.16 18.17
N LYS A 289 4.74 15.93 18.85
CA LYS A 289 3.38 15.56 19.24
C LYS A 289 2.40 16.06 18.19
N LEU A 290 1.72 15.11 17.53
CA LEU A 290 0.68 15.39 16.54
C LEU A 290 -0.69 15.19 17.16
N THR A 291 -1.51 16.23 17.10
CA THR A 291 -2.88 16.26 17.62
C THR A 291 -3.87 16.28 16.45
N ALA A 292 -4.85 15.39 16.45
CA ALA A 292 -5.92 15.39 15.44
C ALA A 292 -7.29 15.11 16.06
N PHE A 293 -8.35 15.67 15.49
CA PHE A 293 -9.71 15.50 16.02
C PHE A 293 -10.49 14.40 15.29
N LYS A 294 -10.98 13.41 16.02
CA LYS A 294 -11.80 12.32 15.44
C LYS A 294 -13.28 12.66 15.57
N ARG A 295 -13.82 13.39 14.58
CA ARG A 295 -15.25 13.84 14.54
C ARG A 295 -16.27 12.76 14.92
N ARG A 296 -16.14 11.55 14.34
CA ARG A 296 -17.09 10.43 14.57
C ARG A 296 -17.06 9.86 15.99
N ALA A 297 -15.98 10.08 16.74
CA ALA A 297 -15.83 9.65 18.11
C ALA A 297 -15.83 10.82 19.10
N ASN A 298 -16.00 12.06 18.59
CA ASN A 298 -15.92 13.31 19.33
C ASN A 298 -14.74 13.37 20.31
N LYS A 299 -13.54 12.98 19.83
CA LYS A 299 -12.36 12.80 20.68
C LYS A 299 -11.09 13.26 19.96
N GLU A 300 -10.21 13.92 20.69
CA GLU A 300 -8.83 14.17 20.27
C GLU A 300 -7.99 12.90 20.32
N VAL A 301 -7.20 12.71 19.26
CA VAL A 301 -6.23 11.64 19.13
C VAL A 301 -4.83 12.23 19.09
N LEU A 302 -3.89 11.49 19.65
CA LEU A 302 -2.51 11.93 19.81
C LEU A 302 -1.59 10.87 19.24
N SER A 303 -0.51 11.30 18.60
CA SER A 303 0.59 10.44 18.21
C SER A 303 1.91 11.17 18.42
N PHE A 304 2.96 10.42 18.73
CA PHE A 304 4.31 10.94 18.87
C PHE A 304 5.19 10.39 17.75
N VAL A 305 6.00 11.24 17.13
CA VAL A 305 6.95 10.86 16.07
C VAL A 305 8.33 11.36 16.46
N GLY A 306 9.28 10.44 16.65
CA GLY A 306 10.62 10.73 17.17
C GLY A 306 11.08 9.71 18.24
N GLY A 307 12.04 10.12 19.08
CA GLY A 307 12.63 9.33 20.15
C GLY A 307 13.82 8.47 19.73
N GLU A 308 14.52 7.89 20.72
CA GLU A 308 15.73 7.07 20.52
C GLU A 308 15.54 5.90 19.54
N ILE A 309 14.35 5.33 19.49
CA ILE A 309 14.04 4.13 18.68
C ILE A 309 13.94 4.47 17.17
N HIS A 310 13.74 5.74 16.81
CA HIS A 310 13.44 6.14 15.43
C HIS A 310 14.10 7.47 14.99
N LYS A 311 15.44 7.59 15.11
CA LYS A 311 16.18 8.80 14.63
C LYS A 311 15.81 9.24 13.20
N LYS A 312 15.62 8.31 12.27
CA LYS A 312 15.17 8.61 10.89
C LYS A 312 13.76 9.22 10.81
N SER A 313 12.85 8.89 11.74
CA SER A 313 11.51 9.49 11.76
C SER A 313 11.54 10.94 12.22
N LEU A 314 12.49 11.31 13.10
CA LEU A 314 12.69 12.69 13.55
C LEU A 314 13.13 13.57 12.36
N GLN A 315 14.15 13.12 11.62
CA GLN A 315 14.59 13.82 10.41
C GLN A 315 13.47 13.95 9.38
N PHE A 316 12.66 12.90 9.20
CA PHE A 316 11.50 12.92 8.30
C PHE A 316 10.48 13.98 8.72
N ILE A 317 10.03 13.99 9.97
CA ILE A 317 8.98 14.91 10.41
C ILE A 317 9.47 16.37 10.40
N GLN A 318 10.73 16.62 10.79
CA GLN A 318 11.36 17.94 10.70
C GLN A 318 11.39 18.44 9.25
N THR A 319 11.82 17.58 8.33
CA THR A 319 11.85 17.91 6.89
C THR A 319 10.45 18.18 6.35
N LEU A 320 9.45 17.40 6.75
CA LEU A 320 8.06 17.59 6.33
C LEU A 320 7.48 18.91 6.86
N ILE A 321 7.73 19.24 8.12
CA ILE A 321 7.30 20.50 8.74
C ILE A 321 7.96 21.68 8.01
N ALA A 322 9.27 21.64 7.81
CA ALA A 322 10.01 22.67 7.09
C ALA A 322 9.48 22.86 5.67
N LEU A 323 9.28 21.76 4.94
CA LEU A 323 8.77 21.80 3.56
C LEU A 323 7.36 22.38 3.50
N SER A 324 6.49 21.98 4.43
CA SER A 324 5.12 22.49 4.51
C SER A 324 5.09 23.99 4.81
N LEU A 325 5.92 24.47 5.74
CA LEU A 325 5.98 25.87 6.15
C LEU A 325 6.62 26.77 5.09
N LYS A 326 7.56 26.25 4.31
CA LYS A 326 8.22 27.03 3.26
C LYS A 326 7.27 27.54 2.16
N TYR A 327 6.23 26.77 1.86
CA TYR A 327 5.30 27.05 0.75
C TYR A 327 3.90 27.49 1.22
N THR A 328 3.77 27.84 2.51
CA THR A 328 2.55 28.43 3.08
C THR A 328 2.81 29.86 3.52
N THR A 329 1.79 30.70 3.45
CA THR A 329 1.80 32.04 4.05
C THR A 329 1.10 32.07 5.40
N ASP A 330 0.38 31.00 5.77
CA ASP A 330 -0.39 30.89 7.01
C ASP A 330 0.31 29.94 8.00
N ALA A 331 0.67 30.48 9.17
CA ALA A 331 1.30 29.75 10.26
C ALA A 331 0.40 28.67 10.87
N ASN A 332 -0.93 28.76 10.70
CA ASN A 332 -1.90 27.76 11.17
C ASN A 332 -2.43 26.86 10.03
N SER A 333 -1.73 26.85 8.89
CA SER A 333 -2.10 26.05 7.72
C SER A 333 -2.02 24.54 7.99
N LYS A 334 -2.65 23.78 7.09
CA LYS A 334 -2.58 22.31 7.11
C LYS A 334 -1.13 21.84 6.92
N LEU A 335 -0.72 20.81 7.65
CA LEU A 335 0.59 20.17 7.48
C LEU A 335 0.73 19.49 6.11
N LEU A 336 -0.37 18.92 5.62
CA LEU A 336 -0.43 18.19 4.35
C LEU A 336 -1.45 18.86 3.42
N TYR A 337 -0.96 19.38 2.29
CA TYR A 337 -1.78 20.01 1.27
C TYR A 337 -1.21 19.80 -0.12
N TRP A 338 -2.08 19.98 -1.12
CA TRP A 338 -1.65 20.13 -2.50
C TRP A 338 -1.43 21.59 -2.84
N ARG A 339 -0.51 21.86 -3.75
CA ARG A 339 -0.32 23.16 -4.37
C ARG A 339 -0.90 23.16 -5.79
N GLY A 340 -1.82 24.06 -6.05
CA GLY A 340 -2.37 24.32 -7.39
C GLY A 340 -1.35 25.02 -8.30
N ARG A 341 -1.66 25.11 -9.61
CA ARG A 341 -0.83 25.87 -10.56
C ARG A 341 -0.81 27.38 -10.30
N ASP A 342 -1.88 27.87 -9.70
CA ASP A 342 -2.04 29.23 -9.16
C ASP A 342 -1.20 29.47 -7.88
N GLY A 343 -0.53 28.44 -7.37
CA GLY A 343 0.22 28.50 -6.13
C GLY A 343 -0.64 28.34 -4.87
N ASN A 344 -1.96 28.27 -5.01
CA ASN A 344 -2.90 28.19 -3.89
C ASN A 344 -2.94 26.79 -3.27
N GLN A 345 -3.23 26.74 -1.98
CA GLN A 345 -3.36 25.50 -1.23
C GLN A 345 -4.70 24.82 -1.47
N ARG A 346 -4.67 23.49 -1.57
CA ARG A 346 -5.84 22.65 -1.73
C ARG A 346 -5.72 21.44 -0.83
N SER A 347 -6.84 20.95 -0.32
CA SER A 347 -6.82 19.84 0.65
C SER A 347 -6.36 18.53 -0.01
N ILE A 348 -5.63 17.67 0.71
CA ILE A 348 -5.34 16.33 0.20
C ILE A 348 -6.62 15.50 0.10
N SER A 349 -6.76 14.70 -0.96
CA SER A 349 -7.85 13.74 -1.14
C SER A 349 -7.31 12.37 -1.53
N SER A 350 -7.99 11.30 -1.10
CA SER A 350 -7.59 9.91 -1.39
C SER A 350 -7.64 9.59 -2.88
N ILE A 351 -8.59 10.18 -3.63
CA ILE A 351 -8.70 10.00 -5.07
C ILE A 351 -7.46 10.58 -5.78
N LEU A 352 -7.02 11.78 -5.39
CA LEU A 352 -5.85 12.41 -5.99
C LEU A 352 -4.55 11.69 -5.60
N LEU A 353 -4.45 11.20 -4.36
CA LEU A 353 -3.35 10.34 -3.92
C LEU A 353 -3.20 9.09 -4.80
N GLY A 354 -4.32 8.47 -5.20
CA GLY A 354 -4.31 7.33 -6.13
C GLY A 354 -3.84 7.71 -7.54
N LYS A 355 -4.22 8.90 -8.05
CA LYS A 355 -3.84 9.38 -9.39
C LYS A 355 -2.37 9.76 -9.53
N ILE A 356 -1.64 9.98 -8.43
CA ILE A 356 -0.19 10.19 -8.48
C ILE A 356 0.52 8.90 -8.90
N GLU A 357 -0.04 7.74 -8.58
CA GLU A 357 0.49 6.42 -8.94
C GLU A 357 1.93 6.18 -8.43
N LEU A 358 2.23 6.60 -7.20
CA LEU A 358 3.55 6.39 -6.59
C LEU A 358 4.00 4.92 -6.65
N SER A 359 3.09 3.95 -6.49
CA SER A 359 3.43 2.53 -6.56
C SER A 359 4.01 2.09 -7.89
N SER A 360 3.46 2.53 -9.02
CA SER A 360 3.99 2.18 -10.34
C SER A 360 5.20 3.03 -10.69
N ARG A 361 5.20 4.33 -10.36
CA ARG A 361 6.32 5.25 -10.58
C ARG A 361 7.59 4.83 -9.86
N LEU A 362 7.44 4.36 -8.63
CA LEU A 362 8.53 3.89 -7.80
C LEU A 362 8.66 2.38 -7.87
N LEU A 363 8.02 1.68 -8.82
CA LEU A 363 8.20 0.24 -9.07
C LEU A 363 8.04 -0.67 -7.83
N MET A 364 7.09 -0.34 -6.94
CA MET A 364 6.73 -1.13 -5.77
C MET A 364 5.81 -2.29 -6.19
N LEU A 365 6.41 -3.44 -6.52
CA LEU A 365 5.68 -4.65 -6.91
C LEU A 365 4.91 -5.24 -5.73
N SER A 366 3.67 -5.70 -5.96
CA SER A 366 2.94 -6.46 -4.95
C SER A 366 3.36 -7.92 -4.94
N ASP A 367 3.28 -8.56 -3.79
CA ASP A 367 3.50 -10.02 -3.66
C ASP A 367 2.54 -10.85 -4.53
N LYS A 368 1.39 -10.27 -4.91
CA LYS A 368 0.38 -10.91 -5.76
C LYS A 368 0.67 -10.80 -7.25
N ALA A 369 1.70 -10.04 -7.65
CA ALA A 369 1.97 -9.74 -9.06
C ALA A 369 2.21 -11.00 -9.90
N THR A 370 2.88 -11.99 -9.34
CA THR A 370 3.20 -13.27 -10.01
C THR A 370 1.95 -14.02 -10.48
N GLN A 371 0.83 -13.88 -9.78
CA GLN A 371 -0.45 -14.51 -10.13
C GLN A 371 -0.98 -14.00 -11.48
N SER A 372 -0.68 -12.76 -11.83
CA SER A 372 -1.15 -12.12 -13.07
C SER A 372 -0.24 -12.35 -14.28
N ILE A 373 0.98 -12.87 -14.09
CA ILE A 373 1.98 -13.06 -15.15
C ILE A 373 1.43 -13.92 -16.30
N PRO A 374 0.85 -15.11 -16.08
CA PRO A 374 0.36 -15.95 -17.17
C PRO A 374 -0.73 -15.26 -18.01
N TYR A 375 -1.64 -14.53 -17.35
CA TYR A 375 -2.69 -13.78 -18.01
C TYR A 375 -2.11 -12.63 -18.86
N LEU A 376 -1.21 -11.84 -18.29
CA LEU A 376 -0.56 -10.73 -19.00
C LEU A 376 0.32 -11.21 -20.17
N MET A 377 0.96 -12.39 -20.03
CA MET A 377 1.70 -13.03 -21.12
C MET A 377 0.79 -13.42 -22.30
N SER A 378 -0.44 -13.87 -22.03
CA SER A 378 -1.40 -14.19 -23.10
C SER A 378 -1.78 -12.95 -23.92
N ILE A 379 -1.96 -11.79 -23.25
CA ILE A 379 -2.20 -10.51 -23.91
C ILE A 379 -0.97 -10.08 -24.69
N HIS A 380 0.21 -10.21 -24.10
CA HIS A 380 1.48 -9.85 -24.72
C HIS A 380 1.72 -10.61 -26.03
N SER A 381 1.48 -11.94 -26.05
CA SER A 381 1.57 -12.75 -27.28
C SER A 381 0.71 -12.16 -28.39
N LYS A 382 -0.56 -11.88 -28.07
CA LYS A 382 -1.52 -11.29 -29.01
C LYS A 382 -1.05 -9.92 -29.52
N PHE A 383 -0.45 -9.10 -28.64
CA PHE A 383 0.10 -7.81 -29.00
C PHE A 383 1.27 -7.95 -29.97
N THR A 384 2.21 -8.86 -29.71
CA THR A 384 3.35 -9.08 -30.60
C THR A 384 2.94 -9.61 -31.98
N GLU A 385 1.82 -10.34 -32.08
CA GLU A 385 1.27 -10.82 -33.35
C GLU A 385 0.55 -9.71 -34.14
N THR A 386 -0.19 -8.83 -33.47
CA THR A 386 -0.98 -7.78 -34.13
C THR A 386 -0.19 -6.49 -34.37
N ALA A 387 0.76 -6.15 -33.51
CA ALA A 387 1.50 -4.89 -33.57
C ALA A 387 2.24 -4.66 -34.90
N PRO A 388 2.80 -5.69 -35.57
CA PRO A 388 3.35 -5.53 -36.93
C PRO A 388 2.33 -5.08 -37.97
N LYS A 389 1.03 -5.33 -37.73
CA LYS A 389 -0.09 -4.87 -38.57
C LYS A 389 -0.53 -3.44 -38.24
N GLY A 390 0.16 -2.75 -37.33
CA GLY A 390 -0.12 -1.37 -36.92
C GLY A 390 -1.20 -1.21 -35.85
N PHE A 391 -1.55 -2.27 -35.12
CA PHE A 391 -2.57 -2.21 -34.05
C PHE A 391 -2.36 -3.27 -32.97
N VAL A 392 -2.99 -3.08 -31.81
CA VAL A 392 -3.10 -4.12 -30.78
C VAL A 392 -4.55 -4.38 -30.41
N GLU A 393 -4.89 -5.65 -30.16
CA GLU A 393 -6.23 -6.07 -29.75
C GLU A 393 -6.22 -6.86 -28.46
N PHE A 394 -7.18 -6.56 -27.60
CA PHE A 394 -7.42 -7.26 -26.35
C PHE A 394 -8.90 -7.15 -25.96
N ASP A 395 -9.32 -7.98 -25.02
CA ASP A 395 -10.64 -7.90 -24.45
C ASP A 395 -10.62 -6.96 -23.23
N GLU A 396 -11.25 -5.81 -23.37
CA GLU A 396 -11.42 -4.85 -22.27
C GLU A 396 -12.48 -5.39 -21.29
N LEU A 397 -12.12 -5.48 -20.02
CA LEU A 397 -12.95 -6.06 -18.97
C LEU A 397 -13.69 -4.97 -18.20
N LYS A 398 -15.02 -4.94 -18.29
CA LYS A 398 -15.85 -3.93 -17.60
C LYS A 398 -17.11 -4.54 -17.00
N PHE A 399 -17.50 -4.02 -15.85
CA PHE A 399 -18.83 -4.29 -15.29
C PHE A 399 -19.85 -3.32 -15.89
N VAL A 400 -20.87 -3.87 -16.55
CA VAL A 400 -22.08 -3.16 -17.00
C VAL A 400 -23.23 -3.76 -16.22
N ASP A 401 -23.96 -2.93 -15.47
CA ASP A 401 -25.04 -3.38 -14.58
C ASP A 401 -24.64 -4.57 -13.70
N ARG A 402 -23.41 -4.50 -13.13
CA ARG A 402 -22.77 -5.51 -12.28
C ARG A 402 -22.45 -6.84 -12.96
N THR A 403 -22.71 -6.98 -14.25
CA THR A 403 -22.33 -8.14 -15.06
C THR A 403 -21.05 -7.85 -15.81
N LEU A 404 -20.10 -8.79 -15.78
CA LEU A 404 -18.85 -8.67 -16.50
C LEU A 404 -19.10 -8.84 -17.99
N VAL A 405 -18.75 -7.81 -18.77
CA VAL A 405 -18.79 -7.82 -20.22
C VAL A 405 -17.36 -7.76 -20.75
N LYS A 406 -17.04 -8.60 -21.73
CA LYS A 406 -15.75 -8.59 -22.43
C LYS A 406 -15.95 -7.86 -23.76
N ARG A 407 -15.39 -6.66 -23.87
CA ARG A 407 -15.48 -5.88 -25.09
C ARG A 407 -14.16 -5.92 -25.84
N ARG A 408 -14.15 -6.51 -27.04
CA ARG A 408 -12.98 -6.43 -27.92
C ARG A 408 -12.63 -4.97 -28.21
N LYS A 409 -11.39 -4.60 -27.92
CA LYS A 409 -10.85 -3.25 -28.08
C LYS A 409 -9.62 -3.28 -28.97
N THR A 410 -9.69 -2.52 -30.06
CA THR A 410 -8.59 -2.35 -31.00
C THR A 410 -7.96 -0.97 -30.79
N VAL A 411 -6.65 -0.94 -30.56
CA VAL A 411 -5.88 0.28 -30.37
C VAL A 411 -4.90 0.44 -31.54
N ARG A 412 -5.14 1.44 -32.39
CA ARG A 412 -4.28 1.78 -33.55
C ARG A 412 -3.28 2.89 -33.27
N ARG A 413 -3.59 3.80 -32.35
CA ARG A 413 -2.66 4.88 -31.94
C ARG A 413 -1.90 4.47 -30.71
N PHE A 414 -0.59 4.74 -30.68
CA PHE A 414 0.29 4.42 -29.55
C PHE A 414 0.30 2.94 -29.17
N TYR A 415 0.05 2.04 -30.13
CA TYR A 415 0.08 0.60 -29.90
C TYR A 415 1.47 0.15 -29.42
N ASN A 416 2.54 0.69 -30.02
CA ASN A 416 3.91 0.39 -29.63
C ASN A 416 4.15 0.71 -28.13
N ARG A 417 3.68 1.88 -27.67
CA ARG A 417 3.78 2.26 -26.25
C ARG A 417 3.08 1.27 -25.32
N ARG A 418 1.95 0.71 -25.73
CA ARG A 418 1.24 -0.32 -24.93
C ARG A 418 1.99 -1.64 -24.91
N THR A 419 2.51 -2.09 -26.05
CA THR A 419 3.31 -3.31 -26.15
C THR A 419 4.56 -3.21 -25.28
N ILE A 420 5.31 -2.11 -25.38
CA ILE A 420 6.54 -1.89 -24.61
C ILE A 420 6.26 -1.75 -23.12
N ALA A 421 5.20 -1.03 -22.72
CA ALA A 421 4.82 -0.94 -21.30
C ALA A 421 4.45 -2.31 -20.71
N LEU A 422 3.79 -3.17 -21.49
CA LEU A 422 3.46 -4.54 -21.07
C LEU A 422 4.71 -5.44 -21.03
N SER A 423 5.60 -5.34 -22.02
CA SER A 423 6.89 -6.04 -22.03
C SER A 423 7.72 -5.67 -20.80
N PHE A 424 7.82 -4.38 -20.49
CA PHE A 424 8.51 -3.88 -19.30
C PHE A 424 7.90 -4.46 -18.02
N ALA A 425 6.58 -4.37 -17.86
CA ALA A 425 5.90 -4.86 -16.66
C ALA A 425 6.18 -6.36 -16.43
N LEU A 426 6.04 -7.17 -17.49
CA LEU A 426 6.33 -8.61 -17.43
C LEU A 426 7.79 -8.91 -17.10
N LEU A 427 8.74 -8.29 -17.81
CA LEU A 427 10.17 -8.47 -17.54
C LEU A 427 10.52 -8.09 -16.09
N PHE A 428 10.07 -6.93 -15.63
CA PHE A 428 10.32 -6.47 -14.28
C PHE A 428 9.78 -7.44 -13.22
N ALA A 429 8.55 -7.93 -13.39
CA ALA A 429 7.95 -8.89 -12.46
C ALA A 429 8.64 -10.25 -12.47
N ILE A 430 9.00 -10.77 -13.66
CA ILE A 430 9.68 -12.06 -13.82
C ILE A 430 11.09 -12.02 -13.22
N ILE A 431 11.86 -10.97 -13.50
CA ILE A 431 13.21 -10.78 -12.95
C ILE A 431 13.13 -10.70 -11.43
N LYS A 432 12.21 -9.90 -10.88
CA LYS A 432 12.07 -9.75 -9.43
C LYS A 432 11.59 -11.03 -8.73
N ALA A 433 10.82 -11.87 -9.41
CA ALA A 433 10.31 -13.12 -8.86
C ALA A 433 11.40 -14.21 -8.72
N ASN A 434 12.48 -14.14 -9.50
CA ASN A 434 13.52 -15.17 -9.48
C ASN A 434 14.49 -14.97 -8.29
N PRO A 435 14.63 -15.95 -7.38
CA PRO A 435 15.47 -15.83 -6.19
C PRO A 435 16.96 -15.53 -6.46
N LYS A 436 17.51 -15.94 -7.61
CA LYS A 436 18.93 -15.74 -7.95
C LYS A 436 19.27 -14.26 -8.19
N ASN A 437 18.29 -13.42 -8.47
CA ASN A 437 18.50 -11.97 -8.58
C ASN A 437 18.54 -11.28 -7.21
N GLY A 438 18.19 -11.97 -6.12
CA GLY A 438 18.15 -11.40 -4.78
C GLY A 438 17.30 -10.13 -4.71
N THR A 439 17.78 -9.11 -4.00
CA THR A 439 17.17 -7.78 -3.96
C THR A 439 17.65 -6.85 -5.08
N ASN A 440 18.56 -7.30 -5.94
CA ASN A 440 19.09 -6.47 -7.03
C ASN A 440 18.01 -6.26 -8.08
N THR A 441 17.53 -5.02 -8.15
CA THR A 441 16.58 -4.62 -9.19
C THR A 441 17.37 -4.22 -10.43
N VAL A 442 17.28 -5.04 -11.48
CA VAL A 442 17.95 -4.79 -12.75
C VAL A 442 17.30 -3.58 -13.42
N ASN A 443 18.11 -2.59 -13.78
CA ASN A 443 17.64 -1.46 -14.56
C ASN A 443 17.48 -1.87 -16.04
N LEU A 444 16.23 -1.89 -16.51
CA LEU A 444 15.89 -2.26 -17.90
C LEU A 444 15.92 -1.06 -18.86
N LYS A 445 16.17 0.15 -18.35
CA LYS A 445 16.31 1.35 -19.18
C LYS A 445 17.67 1.34 -19.87
N ASN A 446 17.71 1.76 -21.13
CA ASN A 446 18.92 1.81 -21.96
C ASN A 446 19.61 0.46 -22.22
N VAL A 447 18.96 -0.67 -21.89
CA VAL A 447 19.45 -2.01 -22.25
C VAL A 447 19.41 -2.19 -23.76
N MET A 448 20.48 -2.71 -24.32
CA MET A 448 20.71 -2.85 -25.76
C MET A 448 20.64 -4.31 -26.21
N LEU A 449 20.29 -4.52 -27.49
CA LEU A 449 20.34 -5.81 -28.16
C LEU A 449 21.73 -6.07 -28.79
N PRO A 450 22.11 -7.34 -29.01
CA PRO A 450 21.38 -8.57 -28.64
C PRO A 450 21.62 -8.98 -27.17
N LEU A 451 20.66 -9.69 -26.57
CA LEU A 451 20.88 -10.32 -25.27
C LEU A 451 21.71 -11.59 -25.45
N LYS A 452 22.62 -11.86 -24.51
CA LYS A 452 23.38 -13.11 -24.48
C LYS A 452 22.75 -14.05 -23.46
N ILE A 453 22.05 -15.06 -23.97
CA ILE A 453 21.33 -16.03 -23.13
C ILE A 453 22.20 -17.27 -22.94
N ASN A 454 22.62 -17.52 -21.71
CA ASN A 454 23.34 -18.70 -21.28
C ASN A 454 22.38 -19.64 -20.54
N ARG A 455 22.24 -20.87 -21.04
CA ARG A 455 21.36 -21.89 -20.46
C ARG A 455 22.07 -22.65 -19.35
N THR A 456 21.43 -22.73 -18.19
CA THR A 456 21.76 -23.66 -17.10
C THR A 456 20.50 -24.44 -16.75
N ASP A 457 20.61 -25.70 -16.30
CA ASP A 457 19.53 -26.72 -16.27
C ASP A 457 18.09 -26.20 -16.09
N GLU A 458 17.82 -25.34 -15.09
CA GLU A 458 16.47 -24.80 -14.81
C GLU A 458 16.34 -23.26 -14.95
N VAL A 459 17.44 -22.55 -15.23
CA VAL A 459 17.50 -21.08 -15.21
C VAL A 459 18.28 -20.55 -16.42
N LEU A 460 17.78 -19.47 -17.00
CA LEU A 460 18.46 -18.69 -18.03
C LEU A 460 19.22 -17.55 -17.36
N LYS A 461 20.53 -17.48 -17.62
CA LYS A 461 21.32 -16.29 -17.33
C LYS A 461 21.32 -15.40 -18.58
N VAL A 462 20.85 -14.18 -18.44
CA VAL A 462 20.76 -13.19 -19.53
C VAL A 462 21.77 -12.09 -19.26
N ASP A 463 22.82 -12.02 -20.07
CA ASP A 463 23.82 -10.97 -20.03
C ASP A 463 23.47 -9.89 -21.08
N PHE A 464 23.61 -8.61 -20.72
CA PHE A 464 23.24 -7.49 -21.57
C PHE A 464 24.22 -6.31 -21.45
N SER A 465 24.25 -5.46 -22.48
CA SER A 465 24.98 -4.19 -22.49
C SER A 465 24.02 -3.00 -22.46
N CYS A 466 24.46 -1.90 -21.90
CA CYS A 466 23.74 -0.63 -21.87
C CYS A 466 24.38 0.38 -22.82
N GLU A 467 23.61 1.40 -23.22
CA GLU A 467 24.09 2.48 -24.10
C GLU A 467 25.29 3.26 -23.54
N ASP A 468 25.39 3.37 -22.22
CA ASP A 468 26.49 4.02 -21.51
C ASP A 468 27.78 3.17 -21.43
N GLY A 469 27.78 1.99 -22.06
CA GLY A 469 28.87 1.02 -22.01
C GLY A 469 28.84 0.12 -20.77
N GLY A 470 27.85 0.28 -19.89
CA GLY A 470 27.63 -0.61 -18.75
C GLY A 470 27.28 -2.03 -19.21
N GLN A 471 27.61 -3.02 -18.37
CA GLN A 471 27.19 -4.40 -18.56
C GLN A 471 26.41 -4.87 -17.33
N GLY A 472 25.41 -5.71 -17.57
CA GLY A 472 24.59 -6.28 -16.51
C GLY A 472 24.18 -7.70 -16.83
N SER A 473 23.67 -8.39 -15.82
CA SER A 473 23.10 -9.72 -15.99
C SER A 473 21.91 -9.93 -15.08
N PHE A 474 20.99 -10.79 -15.50
CA PHE A 474 19.85 -11.20 -14.69
C PHE A 474 19.47 -12.66 -14.97
N TYR A 475 18.77 -13.26 -14.03
CA TYR A 475 18.32 -14.64 -14.09
C TYR A 475 16.81 -14.72 -14.28
N VAL A 476 16.33 -15.62 -15.13
CA VAL A 476 14.90 -15.94 -15.25
C VAL A 476 14.70 -17.45 -15.40
N ASP A 477 13.52 -17.94 -15.04
CA ASP A 477 13.20 -19.36 -15.21
C ASP A 477 13.11 -19.73 -16.69
N ILE A 478 13.47 -20.97 -17.03
CA ILE A 478 13.50 -21.47 -18.41
C ILE A 478 12.14 -21.37 -19.13
N GLN A 479 11.02 -21.43 -18.39
CA GLN A 479 9.67 -21.25 -18.94
C GLN A 479 9.46 -19.90 -19.65
N TYR A 480 10.26 -18.89 -19.33
CA TYR A 480 10.15 -17.55 -19.92
C TYR A 480 11.03 -17.36 -21.17
N GLU A 481 11.76 -18.39 -21.63
CA GLU A 481 12.63 -18.30 -22.82
C GLU A 481 11.87 -17.80 -24.05
N ALA A 482 10.72 -18.41 -24.35
CA ALA A 482 9.89 -18.03 -25.49
C ALA A 482 9.37 -16.59 -25.37
N PHE A 483 9.17 -16.09 -24.15
CA PHE A 483 8.79 -14.70 -23.92
C PHE A 483 9.95 -13.74 -24.20
N LEU A 484 11.16 -14.04 -23.73
CA LEU A 484 12.36 -13.24 -24.02
C LEU A 484 12.59 -13.13 -25.53
N ALA A 485 12.53 -14.27 -26.25
CA ALA A 485 12.68 -14.30 -27.70
C ALA A 485 11.63 -13.44 -28.41
N ARG A 486 10.38 -13.42 -27.93
CA ARG A 486 9.33 -12.52 -28.46
C ARG A 486 9.63 -11.05 -28.20
N VAL A 487 10.17 -10.71 -27.04
CA VAL A 487 10.56 -9.33 -26.73
C VAL A 487 11.70 -8.88 -27.65
N GLU A 488 12.75 -9.69 -27.81
CA GLU A 488 13.85 -9.38 -28.73
C GLU A 488 13.38 -9.25 -30.18
N ALA A 489 12.57 -10.19 -30.65
CA ALA A 489 12.01 -10.14 -32.01
C ALA A 489 11.16 -8.89 -32.25
N TYR A 490 10.33 -8.50 -31.26
CA TYR A 490 9.53 -7.29 -31.35
C TYR A 490 10.39 -6.02 -31.33
N ALA A 491 11.42 -5.98 -30.48
CA ALA A 491 12.34 -4.86 -30.38
C ALA A 491 13.16 -4.69 -31.67
N ALA A 492 13.62 -5.78 -32.27
CA ALA A 492 14.27 -5.80 -33.58
C ALA A 492 13.32 -5.37 -34.71
N PHE A 493 12.05 -5.81 -34.69
CA PHE A 493 11.05 -5.36 -35.65
C PHE A 493 10.78 -3.85 -35.55
N SER A 494 10.76 -3.30 -34.34
CA SER A 494 10.40 -1.90 -34.09
C SER A 494 11.51 -0.88 -34.38
N GLN A 495 12.72 -1.32 -34.73
CA GLN A 495 13.90 -0.48 -34.96
C GLN A 495 14.58 -0.90 -36.28
N ARG A 496 14.96 0.05 -37.14
CA ARG A 496 15.69 -0.24 -38.38
C ARG A 496 17.19 -0.32 -38.15
N GLU A 497 17.94 -1.01 -39.01
CA GLU A 497 19.41 -1.14 -38.94
C GLU A 497 20.19 0.21 -38.93
N GLN A 498 19.56 1.31 -39.31
CA GLN A 498 20.19 2.64 -39.38
C GLN A 498 20.02 3.47 -38.10
N THR A 499 19.34 2.97 -37.07
CA THR A 499 19.23 3.68 -35.78
C THR A 499 20.53 3.57 -34.99
N SER A 500 21.01 4.67 -34.41
CA SER A 500 22.26 4.70 -33.63
C SER A 500 22.20 3.87 -32.35
N ALA A 501 20.99 3.55 -31.85
CA ALA A 501 20.79 2.70 -30.68
C ALA A 501 19.70 1.65 -30.91
N HIS A 502 20.00 0.39 -30.60
CA HIS A 502 19.10 -0.77 -30.65
C HIS A 502 18.70 -1.21 -29.24
N TYR A 503 17.69 -0.56 -28.67
CA TYR A 503 17.22 -0.86 -27.31
C TYR A 503 16.40 -2.16 -27.25
N LEU A 504 16.41 -2.82 -26.09
CA LEU A 504 15.52 -3.96 -25.79
C LEU A 504 14.05 -3.53 -25.70
N LEU A 505 13.79 -2.31 -25.23
CA LEU A 505 12.44 -1.79 -25.01
C LEU A 505 12.26 -0.42 -25.66
N PRO A 506 12.30 -0.31 -27.00
CA PRO A 506 12.29 0.97 -27.70
C PRO A 506 10.89 1.62 -27.68
N LEU A 507 10.80 2.85 -27.17
CA LEU A 507 9.65 3.73 -27.43
C LEU A 507 9.93 4.57 -28.68
N GLY A 508 8.89 5.19 -29.24
CA GLY A 508 9.03 6.07 -30.40
C GLY A 508 8.73 5.37 -31.73
N SER A 509 9.32 5.91 -32.80
CA SER A 509 9.13 5.44 -34.18
C SER A 509 10.30 4.59 -34.63
N GLU A 510 10.13 3.83 -35.71
CA GLU A 510 11.20 3.01 -36.31
C GLU A 510 12.49 3.78 -36.64
N ARG A 511 12.40 5.10 -36.80
CA ARG A 511 13.52 5.99 -37.17
C ARG A 511 14.14 6.73 -35.99
N ASP A 512 13.45 6.76 -34.85
CA ASP A 512 13.82 7.54 -33.67
C ASP A 512 13.36 6.77 -32.44
N ALA A 513 14.22 5.84 -32.03
CA ALA A 513 14.03 5.00 -30.87
C ALA A 513 14.43 5.79 -29.63
N ILE A 514 13.48 5.98 -28.72
CA ILE A 514 13.65 6.74 -27.48
C ILE A 514 13.31 5.86 -26.27
N GLN A 515 13.75 6.29 -25.08
CA GLN A 515 13.38 5.67 -23.81
C GLN A 515 12.40 6.57 -23.04
N TRP A 516 11.78 6.03 -21.98
CA TRP A 516 10.82 6.77 -21.15
C TRP A 516 11.51 7.70 -20.15
N GLN A 517 10.75 8.68 -19.68
CA GLN A 517 11.09 9.49 -18.52
C GLN A 517 10.68 8.78 -17.22
N GLY A 518 11.52 8.84 -16.19
CA GLY A 518 11.32 8.11 -14.93
C GLY A 518 11.91 6.69 -14.93
N LEU A 519 11.55 5.91 -13.92
CA LEU A 519 12.00 4.52 -13.74
C LEU A 519 11.38 3.54 -14.73
N ALA A 520 10.16 3.81 -15.17
CA ALA A 520 9.38 2.88 -15.98
C ALA A 520 8.51 3.61 -17.01
N PRO A 521 8.15 2.96 -18.13
CA PRO A 521 7.14 3.49 -19.02
C PRO A 521 5.80 3.61 -18.29
N ASN A 522 4.89 4.43 -18.82
CA ASN A 522 3.57 4.59 -18.22
C ASN A 522 2.77 3.27 -18.29
N MET A 523 2.50 2.69 -17.12
CA MET A 523 1.79 1.40 -16.95
C MET A 523 0.32 1.56 -16.54
N THR A 524 -0.27 2.75 -16.65
CA THR A 524 -1.72 2.98 -16.40
C THR A 524 -2.62 2.02 -17.19
N SER A 525 -2.14 1.55 -18.35
CA SER A 525 -2.88 0.63 -19.23
C SER A 525 -3.17 -0.74 -18.63
N LEU A 526 -2.50 -1.16 -17.54
CA LEU A 526 -2.80 -2.42 -16.85
C LEU A 526 -4.27 -2.49 -16.39
N ALA A 527 -4.87 -1.35 -16.03
CA ALA A 527 -6.28 -1.27 -15.66
C ALA A 527 -7.23 -1.63 -16.83
N ASP A 528 -6.85 -1.31 -18.08
CA ASP A 528 -7.63 -1.70 -19.27
C ASP A 528 -7.68 -3.23 -19.44
N TYR A 529 -6.66 -3.94 -18.92
CA TYR A 529 -6.56 -5.40 -18.95
C TYR A 529 -7.24 -6.06 -17.75
N GLY A 530 -7.90 -5.27 -16.88
CA GLY A 530 -8.59 -5.76 -15.70
C GLY A 530 -7.71 -5.96 -14.47
N ILE A 531 -6.43 -5.58 -14.52
CA ILE A 531 -5.53 -5.59 -13.36
C ILE A 531 -5.89 -4.41 -12.43
N ARG A 532 -6.29 -4.71 -11.21
CA ARG A 532 -6.67 -3.69 -10.21
C ARG A 532 -5.49 -3.23 -9.35
N SER A 533 -5.69 -2.11 -8.65
CA SER A 533 -4.72 -1.64 -7.64
C SER A 533 -4.50 -2.70 -6.57
N GLY A 534 -3.25 -3.01 -6.25
CA GLY A 534 -2.88 -4.06 -5.29
C GLY A 534 -2.71 -5.45 -5.91
N GLU A 535 -3.06 -5.67 -7.17
CA GLU A 535 -2.85 -6.97 -7.83
C GLU A 535 -1.44 -7.06 -8.44
N PHE A 536 -0.96 -5.99 -9.08
CA PHE A 536 0.37 -5.94 -9.71
C PHE A 536 1.34 -5.03 -8.96
N PHE A 537 0.97 -3.77 -8.74
CA PHE A 537 1.69 -2.85 -7.86
C PHE A 537 1.02 -2.76 -6.50
N VAL A 538 1.81 -2.52 -5.46
CA VAL A 538 1.32 -2.33 -4.09
C VAL A 538 0.21 -1.28 -4.05
N ASN A 539 -0.90 -1.60 -3.39
CA ASN A 539 -1.92 -0.61 -3.08
C ASN A 539 -1.53 0.20 -1.84
N LEU A 540 -1.10 1.45 -2.02
CA LEU A 540 -0.78 2.35 -0.92
C LEU A 540 -2.06 2.95 -0.31
N ALA A 541 -2.32 2.65 0.96
CA ALA A 541 -3.44 3.21 1.70
C ALA A 541 -3.11 3.40 3.19
N SER A 542 -3.58 4.50 3.78
CA SER A 542 -3.44 4.75 5.22
C SER A 542 -4.10 3.65 6.07
N SER A 543 -5.20 3.07 5.58
CA SER A 543 -5.87 1.95 6.23
C SER A 543 -5.04 0.67 6.27
N ARG A 544 -4.24 0.38 5.22
CA ARG A 544 -3.29 -0.75 5.21
C ARG A 544 -2.09 -0.49 6.12
N PHE A 545 -1.54 0.73 6.13
CA PHE A 545 -0.49 1.11 7.10
C PHE A 545 -0.96 0.94 8.54
N ARG A 546 -2.19 1.36 8.81
CA ARG A 546 -2.82 1.22 10.12
C ARG A 546 -3.03 -0.25 10.51
N GLU A 547 -3.45 -1.12 9.59
CA GLU A 547 -3.50 -2.56 9.86
C GLU A 547 -2.10 -3.13 10.11
N THR A 548 -1.12 -2.68 9.34
CA THR A 548 0.28 -3.09 9.51
C THR A 548 0.81 -2.69 10.88
N ALA A 549 0.50 -1.49 11.37
CA ALA A 549 0.83 -1.06 12.72
C ALA A 549 0.17 -1.97 13.78
N ALA A 550 -1.09 -2.37 13.58
CA ALA A 550 -1.78 -3.32 14.46
C ALA A 550 -1.08 -4.70 14.48
N LYS A 551 -0.74 -5.21 13.29
CA LYS A 551 0.01 -6.47 13.10
C LYS A 551 1.36 -6.43 13.80
N LEU A 552 2.15 -5.38 13.58
CA LEU A 552 3.47 -5.22 14.20
C LEU A 552 3.37 -5.07 15.72
N ALA A 553 2.37 -4.34 16.23
CA ALA A 553 2.15 -4.17 17.66
C ALA A 553 1.82 -5.49 18.37
N ARG A 554 1.04 -6.38 17.73
CA ARG A 554 0.79 -7.74 18.26
C ARG A 554 2.07 -8.54 18.38
N ARG A 555 2.85 -8.59 17.30
CA ARG A 555 4.06 -9.42 17.21
C ARG A 555 5.18 -8.94 18.14
N LYS A 556 5.44 -7.63 18.20
CA LYS A 556 6.63 -7.10 18.88
C LYS A 556 6.53 -7.09 20.42
N ALA A 557 5.33 -7.20 20.99
CA ALA A 557 5.15 -6.87 22.40
C ALA A 557 4.09 -7.69 23.16
N ASN A 558 3.54 -8.77 22.57
CA ASN A 558 2.42 -9.53 23.15
C ASN A 558 1.31 -8.60 23.68
N ARG A 559 1.11 -7.46 22.99
CA ARG A 559 0.26 -6.38 23.47
C ARG A 559 -1.18 -6.84 23.41
N THR A 560 -1.87 -6.73 24.54
CA THR A 560 -3.31 -6.94 24.62
C THR A 560 -4.06 -6.01 23.66
N GLU A 561 -5.28 -6.39 23.27
CA GLU A 561 -6.13 -5.57 22.40
C GLU A 561 -6.41 -4.16 22.98
N LEU A 562 -6.25 -3.98 24.31
CA LEU A 562 -6.30 -2.68 24.97
C LEU A 562 -5.15 -1.77 24.52
N HIS A 563 -3.91 -2.28 24.52
CA HIS A 563 -2.74 -1.54 24.06
C HIS A 563 -2.82 -1.23 22.57
N ILE A 564 -3.35 -2.16 21.77
CA ILE A 564 -3.59 -1.92 20.33
C ILE A 564 -4.61 -0.79 20.14
N SER A 565 -5.63 -0.71 20.99
CA SER A 565 -6.60 0.41 20.95
C SER A 565 -5.94 1.77 21.20
N GLN A 566 -4.94 1.83 22.07
CA GLN A 566 -4.18 3.04 22.36
C GLN A 566 -3.30 3.43 21.16
N ILE A 567 -2.51 2.49 20.63
CA ILE A 567 -1.64 2.73 19.46
C ILE A 567 -2.45 3.23 18.27
N LEU A 568 -3.57 2.55 17.98
CA LEU A 568 -4.41 2.90 16.85
C LEU A 568 -5.27 4.12 17.16
N ASN A 569 -5.38 4.62 18.40
CA ASN A 569 -6.39 5.62 18.76
C ASN A 569 -7.82 5.18 18.35
N ASN A 570 -8.15 3.91 18.60
CA ASN A 570 -9.45 3.30 18.35
C ASN A 570 -10.20 3.06 19.67
N GLN A 571 -11.53 3.00 19.60
CA GLN A 571 -12.31 2.47 20.72
C GLN A 571 -12.00 0.98 20.85
N TYR A 572 -11.94 0.46 22.07
CA TYR A 572 -11.66 -0.96 22.33
C TYR A 572 -12.60 -1.90 21.56
N ARG A 573 -13.90 -1.59 21.52
CA ARG A 573 -14.89 -2.33 20.71
C ARG A 573 -14.55 -2.39 19.21
N THR A 574 -13.95 -1.33 18.67
CA THR A 574 -13.54 -1.25 17.26
C THR A 574 -12.35 -2.16 17.00
N VAL A 575 -11.42 -2.24 17.98
CA VAL A 575 -10.31 -3.18 17.94
C VAL A 575 -10.80 -4.62 17.98
N LEU A 576 -11.68 -4.96 18.93
CA LEU A 576 -12.28 -6.29 19.00
C LEU A 576 -13.09 -6.66 17.75
N LYS A 577 -13.69 -5.68 17.07
CA LYS A 577 -14.50 -5.93 15.87
C LYS A 577 -13.68 -6.13 14.59
N HIS A 578 -12.59 -5.39 14.44
CA HIS A 578 -11.84 -5.34 13.17
C HIS A 578 -10.46 -5.96 13.28
N TYR A 579 -9.80 -5.80 14.41
CA TYR A 579 -8.38 -6.08 14.50
C TYR A 579 -8.11 -7.43 15.19
N SER A 580 -9.06 -8.00 15.95
CA SER A 580 -8.86 -9.21 16.78
C SER A 580 -8.66 -10.53 16.02
N GLU A 581 -9.11 -10.63 14.76
CA GLU A 581 -9.10 -11.88 13.98
C GLU A 581 -7.71 -12.21 13.38
N GLY A 582 -6.71 -11.34 13.60
CA GLY A 582 -5.36 -11.51 13.06
C GLY A 582 -5.27 -11.16 11.57
N ASN A 583 -4.11 -11.41 10.96
CA ASN A 583 -3.92 -11.19 9.53
C ASN A 583 -4.40 -12.42 8.74
N HIS A 584 -5.39 -12.22 7.87
CA HIS A 584 -5.99 -13.31 7.09
C HIS A 584 -4.98 -14.03 6.17
N TYR A 585 -4.05 -13.29 5.56
CA TYR A 585 -3.02 -13.87 4.69
C TYR A 585 -2.05 -14.73 5.50
N ASP A 586 -1.57 -14.25 6.65
CA ASP A 586 -0.71 -15.04 7.55
C ASP A 586 -1.45 -16.31 8.00
N ASN A 587 -2.73 -16.20 8.35
CA ASN A 587 -3.54 -17.36 8.74
C ASN A 587 -3.70 -18.37 7.58
N GLN A 588 -3.96 -17.89 6.36
CA GLN A 588 -4.06 -18.74 5.18
C GLN A 588 -2.72 -19.37 4.80
N LEU A 589 -1.62 -18.63 4.93
CA LEU A 589 -0.27 -19.13 4.68
C LEU A 589 0.07 -20.24 5.68
N ILE A 590 -0.22 -20.04 6.97
CA ILE A 590 -0.05 -21.05 8.03
C ILE A 590 -0.89 -22.30 7.72
N ILE A 591 -2.16 -22.12 7.33
CA ILE A 591 -3.05 -23.23 6.95
C ILE A 591 -2.49 -23.96 5.71
N SER A 592 -2.07 -23.23 4.68
CA SER A 592 -1.51 -23.81 3.46
C SER A 592 -0.24 -24.60 3.73
N GLN A 593 0.68 -24.05 4.52
CA GLN A 593 1.90 -24.73 4.94
C GLN A 593 1.58 -25.98 5.76
N GLY A 594 0.63 -25.89 6.69
CA GLY A 594 0.12 -27.03 7.44
C GLY A 594 -0.46 -28.12 6.54
N LEU A 595 -1.24 -27.74 5.54
CA LEU A 595 -1.80 -28.66 4.54
C LEU A 595 -0.71 -29.33 3.70
N SER A 596 0.31 -28.59 3.24
CA SER A 596 1.44 -29.16 2.51
C SER A 596 2.24 -30.15 3.37
N VAL A 597 2.36 -29.89 4.68
CA VAL A 597 2.97 -30.86 5.61
C VAL A 597 2.10 -32.11 5.73
N ILE A 598 0.78 -31.95 5.91
CA ILE A 598 -0.17 -33.07 5.98
C ILE A 598 -0.16 -33.91 4.69
N GLU A 599 -0.11 -33.27 3.52
CA GLU A 599 -0.04 -33.94 2.22
C GLU A 599 1.22 -34.80 2.08
N LYS A 600 2.36 -34.29 2.55
CA LYS A 600 3.62 -35.05 2.52
C LYS A 600 3.64 -36.16 3.56
N MET A 601 2.97 -35.98 4.69
CA MET A 601 2.77 -37.04 5.67
C MET A 601 1.88 -38.15 5.12
N SER A 602 0.81 -37.81 4.39
CA SER A 602 -0.09 -38.81 3.79
C SER A 602 0.59 -39.61 2.66
N LYS A 603 1.57 -39.00 1.99
CA LYS A 603 2.47 -39.66 1.02
C LYS A 603 3.58 -40.51 1.67
N GLY A 604 3.53 -40.72 3.00
CA GLY A 604 4.42 -41.62 3.73
C GLY A 604 5.64 -40.96 4.39
N GLY A 605 5.73 -39.62 4.43
CA GLY A 605 6.79 -38.91 5.16
C GLY A 605 6.53 -38.82 6.67
N SER A 606 7.57 -38.89 7.51
CA SER A 606 7.41 -38.54 8.93
C SER A 606 7.09 -37.06 9.10
N LEU A 607 6.53 -36.64 10.25
CA LEU A 607 6.21 -35.24 10.52
C LEU A 607 7.42 -34.32 10.31
N ASP A 608 8.59 -34.72 10.83
CA ASP A 608 9.81 -33.91 10.76
C ASP A 608 10.43 -33.92 9.35
N GLN A 609 10.36 -35.05 8.64
CA GLN A 609 10.77 -35.12 7.22
C GLN A 609 9.86 -34.28 6.33
N SER A 610 8.55 -34.28 6.59
CA SER A 610 7.55 -33.54 5.84
C SER A 610 7.68 -32.04 6.09
N LYS A 611 7.87 -31.63 7.36
CA LYS A 611 8.24 -30.26 7.72
C LYS A 611 9.53 -29.84 7.05
N ALA A 612 10.60 -30.64 7.13
CA ALA A 612 11.88 -30.33 6.50
C ALA A 612 11.75 -30.19 4.98
N LYS A 613 11.03 -31.09 4.28
CA LYS A 613 10.80 -30.98 2.83
C LYS A 613 9.98 -29.76 2.44
N VAL A 614 8.88 -29.46 3.15
CA VAL A 614 8.13 -28.20 2.95
C VAL A 614 9.03 -27.00 3.21
N ALA A 615 9.85 -27.06 4.26
CA ALA A 615 10.73 -25.97 4.62
C ALA A 615 11.89 -25.81 3.61
N THR A 616 12.45 -26.89 3.05
CA THR A 616 13.46 -26.84 1.98
C THR A 616 12.89 -26.36 0.65
N GLU A 617 11.68 -26.79 0.27
CA GLU A 617 10.96 -26.24 -0.91
C GLU A 617 10.60 -24.77 -0.73
N LEU A 618 10.34 -24.34 0.51
CA LEU A 618 10.15 -22.93 0.90
C LEU A 618 11.48 -22.26 1.37
N ALA A 619 12.62 -22.92 1.17
CA ALA A 619 14.00 -22.52 1.46
C ALA A 619 14.42 -22.13 2.91
N ILE A 620 14.10 -22.89 3.99
CA ILE A 620 14.65 -22.68 5.35
C ILE A 620 14.74 -23.98 6.20
N PRO A 621 15.90 -24.34 6.82
CA PRO A 621 15.86 -24.79 8.22
C PRO A 621 17.08 -24.37 9.07
N VAL A 622 16.82 -23.52 10.07
CA VAL A 622 17.57 -23.36 11.34
C VAL A 622 16.57 -22.76 12.37
N ILE A 623 16.84 -22.82 13.69
CA ILE A 623 16.00 -22.17 14.71
C ILE A 623 15.94 -20.67 14.39
N LYS A 624 14.81 -20.26 13.82
CA LYS A 624 14.49 -18.85 13.57
C LYS A 624 14.30 -18.16 14.91
N TYR A 625 14.56 -16.85 14.96
CA TYR A 625 14.22 -16.02 16.11
C TYR A 625 12.78 -16.27 16.60
N ASP A 626 11.85 -16.59 15.70
CA ASP A 626 10.45 -16.93 15.99
C ASP A 626 10.24 -18.17 16.88
N GLU A 627 11.15 -19.15 16.83
CA GLU A 627 11.12 -20.32 17.73
C GLU A 627 11.63 -19.98 19.14
N LEU A 628 12.37 -18.86 19.29
CA LEU A 628 12.72 -18.30 20.60
C LEU A 628 11.48 -17.72 21.30
N ILE A 629 10.57 -17.10 20.53
CA ILE A 629 9.41 -16.33 21.01
C ILE A 629 8.37 -17.20 21.75
N GLY A 630 8.45 -18.53 21.63
CA GLY A 630 7.60 -19.49 22.37
C GLY A 630 8.32 -20.35 23.41
N SER A 631 9.65 -20.23 23.53
CA SER A 631 10.45 -21.02 24.46
C SER A 631 10.76 -20.21 25.73
N GLN A 632 11.05 -20.86 26.86
CA GLN A 632 11.56 -20.17 28.06
C GLN A 632 13.01 -19.69 27.90
N ALA A 633 13.52 -19.60 26.67
CA ALA A 633 14.90 -19.24 26.39
C ALA A 633 15.09 -17.73 26.35
N SER A 634 16.14 -17.24 27.02
CA SER A 634 16.57 -15.85 26.94
C SER A 634 17.73 -15.69 25.96
N LEU A 635 17.76 -14.58 25.23
CA LEU A 635 18.91 -14.19 24.43
C LEU A 635 19.98 -13.59 25.35
N ASN A 636 21.18 -14.15 25.39
CA ASN A 636 22.26 -13.60 26.19
C ASN A 636 22.95 -12.42 25.47
N GLY A 637 23.82 -11.69 26.18
CA GLY A 637 24.50 -10.50 25.63
C GLY A 637 25.37 -10.76 24.39
N VAL A 638 25.79 -12.02 24.20
CA VAL A 638 26.63 -12.47 23.08
C VAL A 638 25.79 -12.98 21.90
N GLY A 639 24.46 -13.01 22.00
CA GLY A 639 23.57 -13.40 20.90
C GLY A 639 23.25 -14.90 20.82
N MET A 640 23.49 -15.66 21.88
CA MET A 640 23.13 -17.08 22.00
C MET A 640 21.79 -17.25 22.74
N ALA A 641 20.99 -18.23 22.34
CA ALA A 641 19.76 -18.62 23.03
C ALA A 641 20.08 -19.51 24.23
N CYS A 642 19.75 -19.10 25.45
CA CYS A 642 19.94 -19.90 26.68
C CYS A 642 18.61 -20.43 27.22
N PHE A 643 18.47 -21.74 27.35
CA PHE A 643 17.24 -22.44 27.74
C PHE A 643 17.14 -22.74 29.26
N GLN A 644 18.08 -22.29 30.09
CA GLN A 644 18.06 -22.55 31.53
C GLN A 644 17.37 -21.39 32.29
N LYS A 645 16.35 -21.72 33.10
CA LYS A 645 15.76 -20.82 34.11
C LYS A 645 16.77 -20.58 35.24
N SER A 646 16.85 -19.35 35.75
CA SER A 646 17.56 -19.02 36.99
C SER A 646 17.24 -20.07 38.06
N LEU A 647 18.27 -20.77 38.57
CA LEU A 647 18.13 -21.77 39.62
C LEU A 647 17.53 -21.11 40.87
N SER A 648 16.26 -21.38 41.12
CA SER A 648 15.68 -21.35 42.47
C SER A 648 16.03 -22.68 43.13
N THR A 649 17.14 -22.71 43.85
CA THR A 649 17.39 -23.73 44.88
C THR A 649 17.79 -23.01 46.15
N GLU A 650 17.02 -23.27 47.19
CA GLU A 650 17.18 -22.85 48.57
C GLU A 650 18.58 -23.24 49.06
N GLU A 651 19.45 -22.25 49.23
CA GLU A 651 20.66 -22.22 50.10
C GLU A 651 21.64 -21.14 49.60
N SER A 652 21.23 -19.87 49.73
CA SER A 652 22.14 -18.72 49.88
C SER A 652 21.31 -17.46 50.06
N TYR A 653 20.86 -17.29 51.30
CA TYR A 653 20.51 -15.97 51.83
C TYR A 653 21.73 -15.04 51.64
N HIS A 654 21.49 -13.80 51.21
CA HIS A 654 22.43 -12.69 50.98
C HIS A 654 22.82 -12.39 49.51
N ALA A 655 21.88 -11.85 48.72
CA ALA A 655 22.11 -10.65 47.87
C ALA A 655 20.82 -10.25 47.14
N ALA A 656 20.52 -8.96 47.12
CA ALA A 656 19.60 -8.40 46.12
C ALA A 656 20.18 -8.67 44.72
N ASN A 657 19.31 -9.00 43.75
CA ASN A 657 19.58 -9.33 42.34
C ASN A 657 19.71 -10.83 42.03
N ALA A 658 18.64 -11.41 41.46
CA ALA A 658 18.75 -12.61 40.62
C ALA A 658 19.63 -12.27 39.41
N THR A 659 20.92 -12.59 39.48
CA THR A 659 21.89 -12.23 38.45
C THR A 659 21.86 -13.23 37.29
N ALA A 660 21.86 -12.71 36.06
CA ALA A 660 21.97 -13.49 34.83
C ALA A 660 23.32 -14.24 34.75
N CYS A 661 23.41 -15.30 33.94
CA CYS A 661 24.69 -15.98 33.68
C CYS A 661 25.57 -15.10 32.77
N PHE A 662 26.74 -14.68 33.26
CA PHE A 662 27.69 -13.81 32.54
C PHE A 662 28.97 -14.52 32.06
N ASP A 663 29.07 -15.86 32.21
CA ASP A 663 30.22 -16.65 31.72
C ASP A 663 30.06 -17.02 30.24
N TYR A 664 30.28 -16.03 29.37
CA TYR A 664 30.09 -16.17 27.92
C TYR A 664 31.16 -17.04 27.24
N GLU A 665 32.34 -17.20 27.86
CA GLU A 665 33.42 -18.05 27.34
C GLU A 665 32.99 -19.52 27.29
N ARG A 666 32.19 -19.96 28.27
CA ARG A 666 31.72 -21.34 28.39
C ARG A 666 30.37 -21.59 27.74
N CYS A 667 29.68 -20.54 27.27
CA CYS A 667 28.36 -20.67 26.66
C CYS A 667 28.35 -21.63 25.44
N ILE A 668 29.40 -21.68 24.61
CA ILE A 668 29.47 -22.65 23.49
C ILE A 668 29.54 -24.11 23.95
N LYS A 669 30.00 -24.36 25.17
CA LYS A 669 30.07 -25.70 25.79
C LYS A 669 28.87 -26.00 26.67
N CYS A 670 27.95 -25.05 26.81
CA CYS A 670 26.78 -25.19 27.66
C CYS A 670 25.70 -25.99 26.92
N GLN A 671 25.25 -27.08 27.54
CA GLN A 671 24.16 -27.92 26.99
C GLN A 671 22.82 -27.17 26.84
N TYR A 672 22.68 -26.02 27.48
CA TYR A 672 21.49 -25.17 27.43
C TYR A 672 21.63 -23.99 26.46
N ALA A 673 22.74 -23.82 25.76
CA ALA A 673 22.95 -22.72 24.83
C ALA A 673 22.86 -23.20 23.37
N LYS A 674 22.18 -22.43 22.51
CA LYS A 674 22.09 -22.69 21.06
C LYS A 674 22.38 -21.44 20.24
N ILE A 675 22.98 -21.62 19.06
CA ILE A 675 23.23 -20.56 18.08
C ILE A 675 21.93 -20.25 17.33
N ILE A 676 21.63 -18.97 17.11
CA ILE A 676 20.44 -18.51 16.37
C ILE A 676 20.83 -18.15 14.94
N ASN A 677 20.03 -18.59 13.97
CA ASN A 677 20.25 -18.28 12.56
C ASN A 677 19.41 -17.10 12.13
N ASP A 678 19.85 -15.95 12.61
CA ASP A 678 19.36 -14.65 12.20
C ASP A 678 20.55 -13.70 12.16
N VAL A 679 20.46 -12.70 11.29
CA VAL A 679 21.55 -11.77 11.02
C VAL A 679 21.88 -10.96 12.27
N GLU A 680 20.87 -10.57 13.06
CA GLU A 680 21.08 -9.71 14.23
C GLU A 680 21.74 -10.42 15.43
N PRO A 681 21.30 -11.61 15.88
CA PRO A 681 22.00 -12.38 16.92
C PRO A 681 23.39 -12.84 16.47
N LEU A 682 23.56 -13.25 15.20
CA LEU A 682 24.86 -13.65 14.69
C LEU A 682 25.82 -12.47 14.59
N TYR A 683 25.35 -11.30 14.16
CA TYR A 683 26.14 -10.06 14.16
C TYR A 683 26.66 -9.74 15.57
N ARG A 684 25.83 -9.87 16.62
CA ARG A 684 26.26 -9.69 18.02
C ARG A 684 27.34 -10.68 18.43
N LEU A 685 27.18 -11.95 18.05
CA LEU A 685 28.17 -12.99 18.33
C LEU A 685 29.49 -12.70 17.62
N LEU A 686 29.45 -12.30 16.35
CA LEU A 686 30.65 -11.94 15.59
C LEU A 686 31.36 -10.71 16.18
N SER A 687 30.61 -9.68 16.61
CA SER A 687 31.18 -8.52 17.30
C SER A 687 31.85 -8.88 18.63
N PHE A 688 31.26 -9.81 19.40
CA PHE A 688 31.89 -10.34 20.62
C PHE A 688 33.19 -11.07 20.29
N LEU A 689 33.20 -11.92 19.27
CA LEU A 689 34.40 -12.68 18.88
C LEU A 689 35.53 -11.76 18.42
N GLU A 690 35.24 -10.73 17.63
CA GLU A 690 36.23 -9.75 17.19
C GLU A 690 36.81 -8.96 18.37
N CYS A 691 35.97 -8.58 19.34
CA CYS A 691 36.38 -7.93 20.58
C CYS A 691 37.29 -8.86 21.43
N MET A 692 36.96 -10.15 21.51
CA MET A 692 37.80 -11.14 22.18
C MET A 692 39.13 -11.37 21.46
N GLU A 693 39.14 -11.44 20.13
CA GLU A 693 40.35 -11.57 19.30
C GLU A 693 41.28 -10.37 19.51
N GLU A 694 40.74 -9.15 19.61
CA GLU A 694 41.53 -7.93 19.89
C GLU A 694 42.10 -7.90 21.30
N SER A 695 41.46 -8.56 22.29
CA SER A 695 41.99 -8.65 23.65
C SER A 695 43.37 -9.32 23.73
N TRP A 696 43.79 -10.07 22.69
CA TRP A 696 45.15 -10.58 22.53
C TRP A 696 46.21 -9.48 22.63
N LEU A 697 45.94 -8.29 22.08
CA LEU A 697 46.86 -7.15 22.07
C LEU A 697 47.16 -6.62 23.47
N TYR A 698 46.22 -6.78 24.39
CA TYR A 698 46.27 -6.21 25.73
C TYR A 698 46.56 -7.26 26.82
N TYR A 699 46.12 -8.51 26.62
CA TYR A 699 46.24 -9.60 27.60
C TYR A 699 46.65 -10.94 26.94
N PRO A 700 47.83 -11.03 26.30
CA PRO A 700 48.24 -12.17 25.47
C PRO A 700 48.29 -13.49 26.26
N GLU A 701 48.73 -13.49 27.52
CA GLU A 701 48.78 -14.70 28.35
C GLU A 701 47.39 -15.26 28.72
N ARG A 702 46.42 -14.37 28.98
CA ARG A 702 45.03 -14.77 29.33
C ARG A 702 44.32 -15.31 28.09
N PHE A 703 44.58 -14.71 26.93
CA PHE A 703 44.01 -15.14 25.68
C PHE A 703 44.55 -16.51 25.23
N SER A 704 45.87 -16.73 25.27
CA SER A 704 46.46 -18.02 24.87
C SER A 704 46.08 -19.19 25.79
N LYS A 705 45.80 -18.94 27.08
CA LYS A 705 45.36 -19.99 28.01
C LYS A 705 43.88 -20.36 27.85
N ASN A 706 42.98 -19.37 27.75
CA ASN A 706 41.53 -19.59 27.86
C ASN A 706 40.70 -19.00 26.70
N LEU A 707 40.83 -17.71 26.37
CA LEU A 707 39.92 -17.03 25.44
C LEU A 707 40.08 -17.48 23.99
N GLY A 708 41.31 -17.67 23.51
CA GLY A 708 41.58 -18.10 22.12
C GLY A 708 40.94 -19.45 21.79
N LYS A 709 40.97 -20.40 22.74
CA LYS A 709 40.32 -21.71 22.59
C LYS A 709 38.80 -21.60 22.50
N ALA A 710 38.18 -20.62 23.19
CA ALA A 710 36.74 -20.40 23.10
C ALA A 710 36.36 -19.77 21.75
N VAL A 711 37.14 -18.78 21.28
CA VAL A 711 36.95 -18.14 19.96
C VAL A 711 37.00 -19.16 18.83
N GLU A 712 38.01 -20.04 18.81
CA GLU A 712 38.13 -21.09 17.78
C GLU A 712 36.90 -22.02 17.76
N LEU A 713 36.39 -22.40 18.94
CA LEU A 713 35.21 -23.25 19.05
C LEU A 713 33.95 -22.55 18.52
N TYR A 714 33.76 -21.27 18.82
CA TYR A 714 32.65 -20.50 18.27
C TYR A 714 32.74 -20.36 16.74
N ARG A 715 33.92 -20.01 16.20
CA ARG A 715 34.14 -19.91 14.75
C ARG A 715 33.85 -21.22 14.03
N LYS A 716 34.30 -22.35 14.60
CA LYS A 716 34.04 -23.70 14.06
C LYS A 716 32.56 -24.08 14.12
N ALA A 717 31.85 -23.70 15.19
CA ALA A 717 30.42 -23.97 15.32
C ALA A 717 29.59 -23.12 14.34
N ILE A 718 29.96 -21.86 14.13
CA ILE A 718 29.31 -20.96 13.16
C ILE A 718 29.46 -21.50 11.74
N SER A 719 30.67 -21.87 11.32
CA SER A 719 30.93 -22.33 9.96
C SER A 719 30.30 -23.69 9.62
N SER A 720 30.05 -24.53 10.63
CA SER A 720 29.45 -25.85 10.45
C SER A 720 27.93 -25.90 10.58
N SER A 721 27.31 -24.90 11.25
CA SER A 721 25.89 -24.97 11.66
C SER A 721 24.97 -23.89 11.07
N LEU A 722 25.51 -22.87 10.40
CA LEU A 722 24.75 -21.71 9.90
C LEU A 722 24.83 -21.55 8.38
N SER A 723 23.81 -20.91 7.80
CA SER A 723 23.77 -20.62 6.36
C SER A 723 24.89 -19.65 5.95
N PRO A 724 25.63 -19.91 4.86
CA PRO A 724 26.66 -19.00 4.34
C PRO A 724 26.13 -17.59 4.05
N ASP A 725 24.86 -17.45 3.65
CA ASP A 725 24.21 -16.16 3.38
C ASP A 725 24.05 -15.33 4.66
N ILE A 726 23.66 -15.96 5.78
CA ILE A 726 23.49 -15.26 7.06
C ILE A 726 24.84 -14.93 7.67
N ILE A 727 25.84 -15.81 7.52
CA ILE A 727 27.23 -15.52 7.91
C ILE A 727 27.75 -14.33 7.10
N HIS A 728 27.58 -14.33 5.78
CA HIS A 728 28.02 -13.24 4.90
C HIS A 728 27.29 -11.93 5.21
N ARG A 729 25.98 -11.94 5.47
CA ARG A 729 25.22 -10.74 5.83
C ARG A 729 25.60 -10.21 7.21
N ALA A 730 25.80 -11.08 8.18
CA ALA A 730 26.24 -10.69 9.52
C ALA A 730 27.68 -10.14 9.50
N GLN A 731 28.56 -10.75 8.70
CA GLN A 731 29.93 -10.26 8.49
C GLN A 731 29.93 -8.94 7.71
N SER A 732 29.19 -8.83 6.61
CA SER A 732 29.03 -7.57 5.87
C SER A 732 28.46 -6.47 6.76
N LYS A 733 27.54 -6.81 7.67
CA LYS A 733 27.04 -5.87 8.67
C LYS A 733 28.12 -5.46 9.67
N LEU A 734 28.97 -6.37 10.13
CA LEU A 734 30.14 -6.07 10.97
C LEU A 734 31.13 -5.14 10.24
N ASP A 735 31.42 -5.43 8.99
CA ASP A 735 32.38 -4.67 8.17
C ASP A 735 31.85 -3.27 7.81
N THR A 736 30.52 -3.12 7.66
CA THR A 736 29.89 -1.84 7.24
C THR A 736 29.40 -0.98 8.39
N VAL A 737 28.92 -1.59 9.48
CA VAL A 737 28.34 -0.89 10.63
C VAL A 737 29.35 -0.77 11.78
N GLY A 738 30.41 -1.57 11.78
CA GLY A 738 31.33 -1.72 12.91
C GLY A 738 30.81 -2.76 13.91
N ARG A 739 31.44 -2.84 15.09
CA ARG A 739 30.99 -3.77 16.13
C ARG A 739 29.64 -3.36 16.69
N HIS A 740 28.84 -4.35 17.07
CA HIS A 740 27.60 -4.11 17.77
C HIS A 740 27.87 -3.30 19.05
N MET A 741 27.05 -2.27 19.32
CA MET A 741 27.21 -1.30 20.44
C MET A 741 27.48 -1.92 21.83
N LEU A 742 27.06 -3.17 22.06
CA LEU A 742 27.34 -3.93 23.29
C LEU A 742 28.81 -4.34 23.44
N TRP A 743 29.56 -4.40 22.34
CA TRP A 743 30.93 -4.92 22.22
C TRP A 743 31.85 -3.91 21.51
N ASP A 744 31.42 -2.65 21.43
CA ASP A 744 32.13 -1.55 20.77
C ASP A 744 33.22 -0.91 21.67
N ASN A 745 33.24 -1.25 22.96
CA ASN A 745 34.28 -0.82 23.89
C ASN A 745 34.96 -2.04 24.54
N LEU A 746 36.29 -2.13 24.44
CA LEU A 746 37.10 -3.19 25.03
C LEU A 746 36.97 -3.24 26.56
N GLU A 747 36.70 -2.12 27.23
CA GLU A 747 36.50 -2.06 28.69
C GLU A 747 35.21 -2.77 29.15
N LEU A 748 34.16 -2.81 28.33
CA LEU A 748 32.93 -3.56 28.65
C LEU A 748 33.15 -5.07 28.56
N SER A 749 34.12 -5.50 27.76
CA SER A 749 34.47 -6.92 27.59
C SER A 749 35.33 -7.47 28.73
N SER A 750 36.08 -6.60 29.43
CA SER A 750 36.86 -6.96 30.62
C SER A 750 36.02 -6.95 31.92
N LEU A 751 34.82 -6.37 31.88
CA LEU A 751 33.88 -6.27 33.02
C LEU A 751 32.98 -7.50 33.22
N GLY A 752 33.37 -8.67 32.68
CA GLY A 752 32.83 -9.97 33.07
C GLY A 752 33.14 -10.32 34.54
N PHE A 753 32.44 -9.64 35.46
CA PHE A 753 32.25 -9.84 36.90
C PHE A 753 33.41 -9.53 37.88
N LYS A 754 33.31 -8.39 38.60
CA LYS A 754 33.11 -8.29 40.07
C LYS A 754 33.15 -6.83 40.58
N GLY A 755 32.04 -6.40 41.20
CA GLY A 755 31.97 -5.51 42.37
C GLY A 755 32.18 -4.00 42.20
N ILE A 756 31.08 -3.23 42.20
CA ILE A 756 30.66 -2.34 43.32
C ILE A 756 29.16 -2.53 43.50
#